data_AF-A0A4S0S2F8-F1
#
_entry.id   AF-A0A4S0S2F8-F1
#
_cell.length_a   1.000
_cell.length_b   1.000
_cell.length_c   1.000
_cell.angle_alpha   90.00
_cell.angle_beta   90.00
_cell.angle_gamma   90.00
#
_symmetry.space_group_name_H-M   'P 1'
#
loop_
_entity.id
_entity.type
_entity.pdbx_description
1 polymer ?
#
loop_
_entity_poly.entity_id
_entity_poly.type
_entity_poly.pdbx_seq_one_letter_code
_entity_poly.pdbx_strand_id
1 'polypeptide(L)'
;MAERAGKTAKAMLRIEDLQVFYGESHALQGVSLTLESGVLSVVGRNGMGKSTLCNTIVGLKRAKSGSIRLDGREITSLEPHEIHRLGVGYVPQGRRVWPSLTVDEHLRLAAGNRRDASWTVERVYQTFPRLAERRTNGGSQLSGGEQQMLAISRALLSDPKLLVMDEPTEGLAPVIVDQVEKMLVDLAAEGEMAVLVIEQNIGVATSVSNQVAIMVNGRINRLMDAKALAADRELQQRLLGVGRHAEEAPVTLAEAAQAREQLAKVYRVDRTGTASGEPMPQDGVYRPVVELPNRWNVPVTELRQAAVDKTAPQDDPKKIFAIPFAERIGRTVLVVGTFDTKGKELRFMADRLKALGLPARTVDLSTSGKPTSADVPAMQVAGMHVRGSSAVFTNDRGGSVSAMADAFARWIEREPRIGGVISAGGSGGTTLATAGMRVLPVGIPKLMVSTVAAGDVAKYVGGADIMMFHSVADVQGLNSITEQVLSNAAHAMAGMVAQLPDAEAWEAKRKLARPAVGITMFGVTTPAVQAVTRRLEADYDCLVFHATGIGGRAMENLGDSRLLSAFIDLTTTEVADMIVGGVFPATQDRFGAAIRTGLPYVGSAGALDMVNFGPRDSVPDKFRSRKFVIHNPNVTLMRTTRDENRAFGEWIGARLNAMNGPVRFLLPEGGVSMLGAPSQPFHDPEADNALFEAIERTVRQTPQRNVERVPANINDPAFVDAVISAFHAITPKLQRRA
;
A
#
# COMPACT_ATOMS: atom_id res chain seq x y z
N MET A 1 -53.04 -33.28 -34.35
CA MET A 1 -52.25 -33.53 -33.14
C MET A 1 -51.85 -32.18 -32.59
N ALA A 2 -52.46 -31.76 -31.48
CA ALA A 2 -52.18 -30.47 -30.85
C ALA A 2 -50.93 -30.59 -29.99
N GLU A 3 -49.92 -29.76 -30.30
CA GLU A 3 -48.68 -29.63 -29.54
C GLU A 3 -48.98 -29.18 -28.11
N ARG A 4 -48.48 -29.97 -27.15
CA ARG A 4 -48.47 -29.63 -25.72
C ARG A 4 -47.59 -28.40 -25.52
N ALA A 5 -48.21 -27.23 -25.33
CA ALA A 5 -47.55 -26.07 -24.74
C ALA A 5 -47.05 -26.45 -23.34
N GLY A 6 -45.73 -26.54 -23.18
CA GLY A 6 -45.09 -26.74 -21.88
C GLY A 6 -45.43 -25.59 -20.94
N LYS A 7 -45.88 -25.92 -19.72
CA LYS A 7 -46.00 -24.95 -18.62
C LYS A 7 -44.65 -24.25 -18.43
N THR A 8 -44.54 -22.98 -18.78
CA THR A 8 -43.40 -22.13 -18.43
C THR A 8 -43.35 -22.00 -16.91
N ALA A 9 -42.23 -22.40 -16.30
CA ALA A 9 -41.99 -22.17 -14.89
C ALA A 9 -42.06 -20.66 -14.59
N LYS A 10 -42.76 -20.29 -13.51
CA LYS A 10 -42.98 -18.89 -13.13
C LYS A 10 -41.69 -18.35 -12.48
N ALA A 11 -40.96 -17.47 -13.17
CA ALA A 11 -39.72 -16.91 -12.63
C ALA A 11 -39.99 -15.95 -11.47
N MET A 12 -39.27 -16.10 -10.34
CA MET A 12 -39.37 -15.21 -9.19
C MET A 12 -38.85 -13.81 -9.50
N LEU A 13 -37.71 -13.69 -10.18
CA LEU A 13 -37.15 -12.42 -10.65
C LEU A 13 -36.78 -12.53 -12.13
N ARG A 14 -37.27 -11.59 -12.94
CA ARG A 14 -36.92 -11.48 -14.36
C ARG A 14 -36.54 -10.04 -14.68
N ILE A 15 -35.34 -9.87 -15.21
CA ILE A 15 -34.77 -8.59 -15.62
C ILE A 15 -34.53 -8.67 -17.12
N GLU A 16 -35.01 -7.68 -17.87
CA GLU A 16 -34.90 -7.60 -19.32
C GLU A 16 -34.35 -6.25 -19.77
N ASP A 17 -33.23 -6.29 -20.48
CA ASP A 17 -32.57 -5.15 -21.12
C ASP A 17 -32.46 -3.91 -20.21
N LEU A 18 -32.03 -4.13 -18.96
CA LEU A 18 -32.00 -3.08 -17.96
C LEU A 18 -30.87 -2.09 -18.24
N GLN A 19 -31.25 -0.82 -18.47
CA GLN A 19 -30.34 0.29 -18.73
C GLN A 19 -30.36 1.27 -17.56
N VAL A 20 -29.21 1.51 -16.91
CA VAL A 20 -29.11 2.39 -15.73
C VAL A 20 -27.92 3.33 -15.86
N PHE A 21 -28.16 4.62 -15.57
CA PHE A 21 -27.16 5.67 -15.69
C PHE A 21 -26.94 6.43 -14.37
N TYR A 22 -25.69 6.81 -14.10
CA TYR A 22 -25.33 7.82 -13.10
C TYR A 22 -24.77 9.06 -13.81
N GLY A 23 -25.59 10.10 -13.94
CA GLY A 23 -25.26 11.21 -14.83
C GLY A 23 -25.07 10.68 -16.26
N GLU A 24 -23.89 10.91 -16.82
CA GLU A 24 -23.49 10.43 -18.16
C GLU A 24 -22.93 9.00 -18.16
N SER A 25 -22.64 8.42 -16.98
CA SER A 25 -22.04 7.08 -16.89
C SER A 25 -23.09 5.98 -17.02
N HIS A 26 -22.92 5.09 -18.01
CA HIS A 26 -23.81 3.97 -18.27
C HIS A 26 -23.42 2.74 -17.45
N ALA A 27 -24.01 2.62 -16.26
CA ALA A 27 -23.62 1.66 -15.23
C ALA A 27 -24.17 0.24 -15.45
N LEU A 28 -25.42 0.10 -15.90
CA LEU A 28 -25.97 -1.18 -16.38
C LEU A 28 -26.34 -1.01 -17.85
N GLN A 29 -25.85 -1.89 -18.71
CA GLN A 29 -25.92 -1.75 -20.17
C GLN A 29 -26.66 -2.94 -20.79
N GLY A 30 -27.97 -2.99 -20.61
CA GLY A 30 -28.80 -4.06 -21.16
C GLY A 30 -28.66 -5.35 -20.36
N VAL A 31 -28.67 -5.24 -19.04
CA VAL A 31 -28.61 -6.42 -18.17
C VAL A 31 -29.90 -7.20 -18.30
N SER A 32 -29.78 -8.49 -18.65
CA SER A 32 -30.88 -9.45 -18.65
C SER A 32 -30.51 -10.65 -17.78
N LEU A 33 -31.40 -11.01 -16.85
CA LEU A 33 -31.17 -12.06 -15.86
C LEU A 33 -32.51 -12.67 -15.45
N THR A 34 -32.56 -13.99 -15.22
CA THR A 34 -33.75 -14.67 -14.70
C THR A 34 -33.37 -15.57 -13.54
N LEU A 35 -34.09 -15.44 -12.43
CA LEU A 35 -34.00 -16.30 -11.25
C LEU A 35 -35.38 -16.91 -11.02
N GLU A 36 -35.48 -18.24 -11.17
CA GLU A 36 -36.71 -18.98 -10.96
C GLU A 36 -36.94 -19.30 -9.48
N SER A 37 -35.99 -20.02 -8.88
CA SER A 37 -35.99 -20.41 -7.47
C SER A 37 -34.55 -20.72 -7.02
N GLY A 38 -34.34 -20.88 -5.71
CA GLY A 38 -33.02 -21.16 -5.15
C GLY A 38 -32.08 -19.95 -5.19
N VAL A 39 -30.76 -20.21 -5.28
CA VAL A 39 -29.73 -19.17 -5.27
C VAL A 39 -29.18 -18.91 -6.68
N LEU A 40 -29.18 -17.65 -7.09
CA LEU A 40 -28.44 -17.17 -8.26
C LEU A 40 -27.36 -16.20 -7.80
N SER A 41 -26.11 -16.45 -8.19
CA SER A 41 -25.02 -15.53 -7.90
C SER A 41 -24.67 -14.67 -9.09
N VAL A 42 -24.39 -13.38 -8.85
CA VAL A 42 -23.78 -12.50 -9.85
C VAL A 42 -22.39 -12.13 -9.37
N VAL A 43 -21.38 -12.43 -10.19
CA VAL A 43 -19.99 -12.15 -9.87
C VAL A 43 -19.39 -11.16 -10.85
N GLY A 44 -18.57 -10.26 -10.32
CA GLY A 44 -17.82 -9.29 -11.10
C GLY A 44 -16.86 -8.52 -10.21
N ARG A 45 -15.86 -7.89 -10.82
CA ARG A 45 -14.94 -7.01 -10.10
C ARG A 45 -15.65 -5.77 -9.55
N ASN A 46 -14.95 -5.04 -8.68
CA ASN A 46 -15.47 -3.77 -8.16
C ASN A 46 -15.65 -2.77 -9.31
N GLY A 47 -16.75 -2.01 -9.27
CA GLY A 47 -17.11 -1.06 -10.32
C GLY A 47 -17.79 -1.65 -11.56
N MET A 48 -18.09 -2.96 -11.62
CA MET A 48 -18.75 -3.57 -12.79
C MET A 48 -20.27 -3.33 -12.88
N GLY A 49 -20.88 -2.61 -11.92
CA GLY A 49 -22.33 -2.35 -11.89
C GLY A 49 -23.11 -3.24 -10.91
N LYS A 50 -22.45 -4.08 -10.12
CA LYS A 50 -23.10 -5.06 -9.24
C LYS A 50 -24.04 -4.44 -8.19
N SER A 51 -23.53 -3.50 -7.38
CA SER A 51 -24.35 -2.78 -6.41
C SER A 51 -25.41 -1.90 -7.09
N THR A 52 -25.15 -1.42 -8.30
CA THR A 52 -26.16 -0.72 -9.11
C THR A 52 -27.32 -1.62 -9.46
N LEU A 53 -27.05 -2.88 -9.84
CA LEU A 53 -28.09 -3.88 -10.09
C LEU A 53 -28.97 -4.10 -8.86
N CYS A 54 -28.36 -4.32 -7.68
CA CYS A 54 -29.11 -4.43 -6.43
C CYS A 54 -29.99 -3.21 -6.17
N ASN A 55 -29.38 -2.03 -6.19
CA ASN A 55 -30.08 -0.77 -5.93
C ASN A 55 -31.23 -0.53 -6.91
N THR A 56 -31.10 -0.97 -8.17
CA THR A 56 -32.18 -0.86 -9.14
C THR A 56 -33.30 -1.89 -8.92
N ILE A 57 -32.96 -3.13 -8.54
CA ILE A 57 -33.97 -4.15 -8.17
C ILE A 57 -34.80 -3.69 -6.97
N VAL A 58 -34.18 -3.07 -5.97
CA VAL A 58 -34.86 -2.61 -4.74
C VAL A 58 -35.43 -1.20 -4.86
N GLY A 59 -35.40 -0.59 -6.05
CA GLY A 59 -35.98 0.73 -6.35
C GLY A 59 -35.18 1.94 -5.85
N LEU A 60 -34.02 1.74 -5.21
CA LEU A 60 -33.13 2.82 -4.75
C LEU A 60 -32.49 3.59 -5.92
N LYS A 61 -32.43 2.98 -7.11
CA LYS A 61 -31.95 3.62 -8.33
C LYS A 61 -32.88 3.31 -9.50
N ARG A 62 -33.52 4.34 -10.07
CA ARG A 62 -34.40 4.18 -11.23
C ARG A 62 -33.65 3.72 -12.49
N ALA A 63 -34.24 2.77 -13.20
CA ALA A 63 -33.83 2.40 -14.54
C ALA A 63 -34.26 3.46 -15.56
N LYS A 64 -33.42 3.67 -16.58
CA LYS A 64 -33.74 4.57 -17.70
C LYS A 64 -34.66 3.88 -18.71
N SER A 65 -34.42 2.59 -18.94
CA SER A 65 -35.23 1.70 -19.76
C SER A 65 -34.97 0.24 -19.36
N GLY A 66 -35.73 -0.68 -19.94
CA GLY A 66 -35.75 -2.09 -19.54
C GLY A 66 -36.87 -2.38 -18.54
N SER A 67 -36.93 -3.63 -18.08
CA SER A 67 -38.00 -4.15 -17.23
C SER A 67 -37.44 -5.03 -16.12
N ILE A 68 -38.04 -4.94 -14.93
CA ILE A 68 -37.84 -5.81 -13.79
C ILE A 68 -39.22 -6.30 -13.36
N ARG A 69 -39.39 -7.63 -13.35
CA ARG A 69 -40.59 -8.31 -12.90
C ARG A 69 -40.30 -9.20 -11.71
N LEU A 70 -41.10 -9.07 -10.67
CA LEU A 70 -41.09 -9.91 -9.48
C LEU A 70 -42.35 -10.77 -9.47
N ASP A 71 -42.20 -12.10 -9.49
CA ASP A 71 -43.30 -13.08 -9.52
C ASP A 71 -44.33 -12.77 -10.64
N GLY A 72 -43.83 -12.30 -11.79
CA GLY A 72 -44.61 -11.89 -12.96
C GLY A 72 -45.16 -10.45 -12.92
N ARG A 73 -45.04 -9.73 -11.80
CA ARG A 73 -45.48 -8.34 -11.65
C ARG A 73 -44.36 -7.36 -11.99
N GLU A 74 -44.65 -6.37 -12.82
CA GLU A 74 -43.72 -5.27 -13.13
C GLU A 74 -43.45 -4.41 -11.88
N ILE A 75 -42.16 -4.17 -11.58
CA ILE A 75 -41.72 -3.38 -10.41
C ILE A 75 -40.79 -2.20 -10.75
N THR A 76 -40.37 -2.05 -12.01
CA THR A 76 -39.35 -1.07 -12.45
C THR A 76 -39.63 0.38 -12.05
N SER A 77 -40.89 0.78 -11.98
CA SER A 77 -41.33 2.15 -11.65
C SER A 77 -41.81 2.33 -10.22
N LEU A 78 -41.80 1.27 -9.40
CA LEU A 78 -42.27 1.31 -8.02
C LEU A 78 -41.21 1.92 -7.10
N GLU A 79 -41.68 2.56 -6.02
CA GLU A 79 -40.80 3.10 -4.99
C GLU A 79 -40.27 1.99 -4.07
N PRO A 80 -39.09 2.16 -3.41
CA PRO A 80 -38.45 1.12 -2.60
C PRO A 80 -39.37 0.47 -1.55
N HIS A 81 -40.20 1.27 -0.89
CA HIS A 81 -41.11 0.79 0.15
C HIS A 81 -42.26 -0.05 -0.42
N GLU A 82 -42.65 0.17 -1.67
CA GLU A 82 -43.65 -0.64 -2.37
C GLU A 82 -43.05 -1.98 -2.78
N ILE A 83 -41.83 -1.96 -3.32
CA ILE A 83 -41.07 -3.17 -3.69
C ILE A 83 -40.84 -4.05 -2.46
N HIS A 84 -40.44 -3.46 -1.32
CA HIS A 84 -40.30 -4.16 -0.06
C HIS A 84 -41.60 -4.86 0.38
N ARG A 85 -42.75 -4.17 0.26
CA ARG A 85 -44.08 -4.76 0.58
C ARG A 85 -44.47 -5.93 -0.32
N LEU A 86 -43.90 -6.02 -1.52
CA LEU A 86 -44.08 -7.16 -2.43
C LEU A 86 -43.25 -8.39 -2.05
N GLY A 87 -42.43 -8.28 -0.99
CA GLY A 87 -41.63 -9.39 -0.46
C GLY A 87 -40.19 -9.40 -0.96
N VAL A 88 -39.58 -8.24 -1.23
CA VAL A 88 -38.14 -8.14 -1.50
C VAL A 88 -37.40 -7.72 -0.24
N GLY A 89 -36.57 -8.60 0.28
CA GLY A 89 -35.62 -8.32 1.36
C GLY A 89 -34.28 -7.86 0.78
N TYR A 90 -33.61 -6.92 1.46
CA TYR A 90 -32.33 -6.39 1.00
C TYR A 90 -31.30 -6.34 2.12
N VAL A 91 -30.13 -6.94 1.87
CA VAL A 91 -28.95 -6.83 2.72
C VAL A 91 -27.89 -6.01 1.97
N PRO A 92 -27.75 -4.71 2.27
CA PRO A 92 -26.79 -3.84 1.60
C PRO A 92 -25.34 -4.11 2.05
N GLN A 93 -24.39 -3.68 1.23
CA GLN A 93 -22.98 -3.63 1.59
C GLN A 93 -22.75 -2.81 2.88
N GLY A 94 -21.81 -3.26 3.69
CA GLY A 94 -21.36 -2.56 4.90
C GLY A 94 -22.24 -2.76 6.14
N ARG A 95 -23.07 -3.82 6.18
CA ARG A 95 -23.87 -4.32 7.33
C ARG A 95 -24.99 -3.39 7.82
N ARG A 96 -24.79 -2.07 7.80
CA ARG A 96 -25.77 -1.01 8.12
C ARG A 96 -26.53 -1.24 9.44
N VAL A 97 -25.80 -1.61 10.50
CA VAL A 97 -26.33 -1.76 11.87
C VAL A 97 -26.33 -0.43 12.62
N TRP A 98 -27.30 -0.21 13.50
CA TRP A 98 -27.35 0.98 14.37
C TRP A 98 -26.47 0.75 15.61
N PRO A 99 -25.40 1.53 15.81
CA PRO A 99 -24.47 1.29 16.92
C PRO A 99 -25.12 1.30 18.31
N SER A 100 -26.16 2.12 18.49
CA SER A 100 -26.82 2.38 19.78
C SER A 100 -27.93 1.41 20.12
N LEU A 101 -28.43 0.61 19.17
CA LEU A 101 -29.50 -0.35 19.42
C LEU A 101 -28.91 -1.71 19.78
N THR A 102 -29.54 -2.40 20.73
CA THR A 102 -29.24 -3.78 21.06
C THR A 102 -29.66 -4.73 19.94
N VAL A 103 -29.13 -5.96 19.92
CA VAL A 103 -29.55 -7.00 18.98
C VAL A 103 -31.07 -7.19 19.02
N ASP A 104 -31.67 -7.28 20.22
CA ASP A 104 -33.12 -7.48 20.36
C ASP A 104 -33.92 -6.28 19.83
N GLU A 105 -33.46 -5.05 20.10
CA GLU A 105 -34.10 -3.85 19.55
C GLU A 105 -34.03 -3.78 18.02
N HIS A 106 -32.91 -4.18 17.41
CA HIS A 106 -32.80 -4.28 15.95
C HIS A 106 -33.82 -5.24 15.36
N LEU A 107 -33.95 -6.43 15.94
CA LEU A 107 -34.85 -7.46 15.45
C LEU A 107 -36.31 -7.06 15.66
N ARG A 108 -36.67 -6.54 16.82
CA ARG A 108 -38.04 -6.05 17.08
C ARG A 108 -38.43 -4.89 16.16
N LEU A 109 -37.50 -3.98 15.88
CA LEU A 109 -37.74 -2.88 14.94
C LEU A 109 -38.00 -3.39 13.52
N ALA A 110 -37.36 -4.51 13.12
CA ALA A 110 -37.51 -5.10 11.79
C ALA A 110 -38.73 -6.03 11.65
N ALA A 111 -39.15 -6.71 12.72
CA ALA A 111 -40.21 -7.74 12.70
C ALA A 111 -41.60 -7.25 12.27
N GLY A 112 -41.86 -5.93 12.28
CA GLY A 112 -43.16 -5.38 11.91
C GLY A 112 -44.33 -5.95 12.75
N ASN A 113 -45.57 -5.69 12.33
CA ASN A 113 -46.79 -6.10 13.06
C ASN A 113 -47.54 -7.27 12.40
N ARG A 114 -46.87 -8.11 11.59
CA ARG A 114 -47.53 -9.22 10.88
C ARG A 114 -47.62 -10.45 11.80
N ARG A 115 -48.84 -10.87 12.15
CA ARG A 115 -49.08 -12.01 13.04
C ARG A 115 -48.81 -13.38 12.39
N ASP A 116 -48.85 -13.45 11.06
CA ASP A 116 -48.72 -14.70 10.29
C ASP A 116 -47.37 -14.82 9.54
N ALA A 117 -46.33 -14.10 9.97
CA ALA A 117 -45.02 -14.14 9.31
C ALA A 117 -44.26 -15.43 9.62
N SER A 118 -43.63 -16.03 8.61
CA SER A 118 -42.84 -17.26 8.79
C SER A 118 -41.54 -16.98 9.56
N TRP A 119 -41.00 -15.77 9.44
CA TRP A 119 -39.83 -15.29 10.17
C TRP A 119 -40.23 -14.47 11.39
N THR A 120 -40.10 -15.07 12.57
CA THR A 120 -40.25 -14.40 13.87
C THR A 120 -38.89 -14.12 14.49
N VAL A 121 -38.85 -13.21 15.48
CA VAL A 121 -37.62 -12.93 16.24
C VAL A 121 -37.12 -14.21 16.93
N GLU A 122 -38.03 -15.07 17.38
CA GLU A 122 -37.73 -16.38 17.96
C GLU A 122 -37.10 -17.33 16.94
N ARG A 123 -37.62 -17.42 15.71
CA ARG A 123 -37.01 -18.22 14.62
C ARG A 123 -35.63 -17.67 14.26
N VAL A 124 -35.46 -16.35 14.22
CA VAL A 124 -34.15 -15.71 14.02
C VAL A 124 -33.16 -16.14 15.10
N TYR A 125 -33.54 -16.16 16.37
CA TYR A 125 -32.65 -16.61 17.43
C TYR A 125 -32.32 -18.10 17.37
N GLN A 126 -33.24 -18.94 16.90
CA GLN A 126 -32.97 -20.36 16.64
C GLN A 126 -32.00 -20.54 15.48
N THR A 127 -32.16 -19.74 14.42
CA THR A 127 -31.32 -19.77 13.21
C THR A 127 -29.93 -19.19 13.48
N PHE A 128 -29.85 -18.16 14.33
CA PHE A 128 -28.61 -17.47 14.70
C PHE A 128 -28.40 -17.47 16.23
N PRO A 129 -27.99 -18.60 16.83
CA PRO A 129 -27.81 -18.72 18.27
C PRO A 129 -26.84 -17.68 18.86
N ARG A 130 -25.83 -17.28 18.09
CA ARG A 130 -24.89 -16.21 18.48
C ARG A 130 -25.55 -14.86 18.71
N LEU A 131 -26.61 -14.55 17.96
CA LEU A 131 -27.41 -13.34 18.22
C LEU A 131 -28.28 -13.51 19.47
N ALA A 132 -28.74 -14.73 19.75
CA ALA A 132 -29.49 -15.03 20.96
C ALA A 132 -28.65 -14.88 22.24
N GLU A 133 -27.38 -15.29 22.18
CA GLU A 133 -26.40 -15.10 23.27
C GLU A 133 -26.11 -13.61 23.54
N ARG A 134 -26.22 -12.76 22.51
CA ARG A 134 -25.88 -11.34 22.54
C ARG A 134 -27.09 -10.40 22.46
N ARG A 135 -28.27 -10.85 22.86
CA ARG A 135 -29.55 -10.11 22.79
C ARG A 135 -29.46 -8.67 23.30
N THR A 136 -28.73 -8.47 24.40
CA THR A 136 -28.60 -7.18 25.09
C THR A 136 -27.39 -6.36 24.66
N ASN A 137 -26.54 -6.86 23.75
CA ASN A 137 -25.37 -6.14 23.27
C ASN A 137 -25.75 -5.13 22.20
N GLY A 138 -25.16 -3.93 22.26
CA GLY A 138 -25.30 -2.90 21.23
C GLY A 138 -24.65 -3.29 19.91
N GLY A 139 -25.12 -2.72 18.79
CA GLY A 139 -24.61 -3.02 17.45
C GLY A 139 -23.10 -2.79 17.28
N SER A 140 -22.49 -1.85 18.02
CA SER A 140 -21.04 -1.60 18.04
C SER A 140 -20.23 -2.62 18.86
N GLN A 141 -20.89 -3.43 19.68
CA GLN A 141 -20.27 -4.45 20.54
C GLN A 141 -20.28 -5.85 19.91
N LEU A 142 -20.75 -5.94 18.66
CA LEU A 142 -20.75 -7.16 17.86
C LEU A 142 -19.51 -7.20 16.97
N SER A 143 -18.93 -8.38 16.80
CA SER A 143 -17.90 -8.63 15.79
C SER A 143 -18.46 -8.41 14.38
N GLY A 144 -17.57 -8.26 13.39
CA GLY A 144 -18.00 -8.03 12.00
C GLY A 144 -18.91 -9.13 11.43
N GLY A 145 -18.67 -10.39 11.82
CA GLY A 145 -19.53 -11.51 11.44
C GLY A 145 -20.89 -11.50 12.14
N GLU A 146 -20.93 -11.16 13.43
CA GLU A 146 -22.18 -11.03 14.18
C GLU A 146 -23.02 -9.85 13.66
N GLN A 147 -22.39 -8.73 13.29
CA GLN A 147 -23.07 -7.62 12.63
C GLN A 147 -23.66 -8.03 11.27
N GLN A 148 -22.95 -8.87 10.50
CA GLN A 148 -23.47 -9.39 9.24
C GLN A 148 -24.69 -10.29 9.46
N MET A 149 -24.62 -11.21 10.42
CA MET A 149 -25.76 -12.06 10.76
C MET A 149 -26.97 -11.24 11.23
N LEU A 150 -26.73 -10.16 11.98
CA LEU A 150 -27.79 -9.23 12.38
C LEU A 150 -28.41 -8.51 11.18
N ALA A 151 -27.61 -8.10 10.20
CA ALA A 151 -28.07 -7.46 8.97
C ALA A 151 -28.98 -8.41 8.15
N ILE A 152 -28.54 -9.66 7.99
CA ILE A 152 -29.32 -10.71 7.30
C ILE A 152 -30.62 -10.98 8.06
N SER A 153 -30.55 -11.14 9.39
CA SER A 153 -31.72 -11.39 10.26
C SER A 153 -32.79 -10.32 10.10
N ARG A 154 -32.41 -9.05 10.01
CA ARG A 154 -33.36 -7.94 9.79
C ARG A 154 -34.07 -8.03 8.44
N ALA A 155 -33.38 -8.48 7.40
CA ALA A 155 -33.99 -8.68 6.09
C ALA A 155 -34.91 -9.90 6.06
N LEU A 156 -34.59 -10.96 6.81
CA LEU A 156 -35.45 -12.15 6.92
C LEU A 156 -36.77 -11.85 7.64
N LEU A 157 -36.74 -10.99 8.66
CA LEU A 157 -37.93 -10.57 9.40
C LEU A 157 -38.97 -9.81 8.57
N SER A 158 -38.65 -9.36 7.35
CA SER A 158 -39.65 -8.83 6.43
C SER A 158 -40.44 -9.90 5.68
N ASP A 159 -40.17 -11.18 5.97
CA ASP A 159 -40.75 -12.36 5.34
C ASP A 159 -40.58 -12.34 3.80
N PRO A 160 -39.33 -12.25 3.29
CA PRO A 160 -39.08 -12.00 1.88
C PRO A 160 -39.30 -13.26 1.03
N LYS A 161 -39.91 -13.06 -0.15
CA LYS A 161 -39.95 -14.05 -1.24
C LYS A 161 -38.67 -14.03 -2.09
N LEU A 162 -38.03 -12.85 -2.17
CA LEU A 162 -36.75 -12.65 -2.82
C LEU A 162 -35.81 -11.93 -1.85
N LEU A 163 -34.68 -12.56 -1.53
CA LEU A 163 -33.61 -11.95 -0.73
C LEU A 163 -32.47 -11.50 -1.65
N VAL A 164 -32.22 -10.20 -1.71
CA VAL A 164 -31.12 -9.60 -2.47
C VAL A 164 -29.99 -9.24 -1.51
N MET A 165 -28.76 -9.69 -1.78
CA MET A 165 -27.61 -9.43 -0.91
C MET A 165 -26.43 -8.87 -1.70
N ASP A 166 -25.89 -7.75 -1.25
CA ASP A 166 -24.78 -7.05 -1.88
C ASP A 166 -23.46 -7.28 -1.10
N GLU A 167 -22.61 -8.16 -1.63
CA GLU A 167 -21.31 -8.57 -1.08
C GLU A 167 -21.37 -8.98 0.41
N PRO A 168 -22.23 -9.96 0.78
CA PRO A 168 -22.47 -10.31 2.19
C PRO A 168 -21.25 -10.90 2.91
N THR A 169 -20.24 -11.38 2.19
CA THR A 169 -19.03 -11.97 2.78
C THR A 169 -17.84 -11.00 2.89
N GLU A 170 -18.01 -9.74 2.45
CA GLU A 170 -16.92 -8.77 2.42
C GLU A 170 -16.35 -8.45 3.82
N GLY A 171 -15.02 -8.57 3.93
CA GLY A 171 -14.28 -8.21 5.15
C GLY A 171 -14.58 -9.13 6.34
N LEU A 172 -15.09 -10.35 6.11
CA LEU A 172 -15.31 -11.36 7.13
C LEU A 172 -14.13 -12.34 7.21
N ALA A 173 -13.93 -12.91 8.40
CA ALA A 173 -12.96 -14.00 8.59
C ALA A 173 -13.46 -15.28 7.87
N PRO A 174 -12.56 -16.14 7.36
CA PRO A 174 -12.95 -17.32 6.57
C PRO A 174 -14.00 -18.22 7.23
N VAL A 175 -13.87 -18.46 8.55
CA VAL A 175 -14.83 -19.29 9.31
C VAL A 175 -16.25 -18.70 9.29
N ILE A 176 -16.37 -17.37 9.25
CA ILE A 176 -17.67 -16.69 9.16
C ILE A 176 -18.20 -16.74 7.74
N VAL A 177 -17.32 -16.67 6.72
CA VAL A 177 -17.71 -16.85 5.32
C VAL A 177 -18.37 -18.22 5.13
N ASP A 178 -17.72 -19.30 5.59
CA ASP A 178 -18.27 -20.67 5.53
C ASP A 178 -19.64 -20.77 6.22
N GLN A 179 -19.81 -20.07 7.35
CA GLN A 179 -21.08 -20.03 8.08
C GLN A 179 -22.18 -19.29 7.29
N VAL A 180 -21.86 -18.18 6.65
CA VAL A 180 -22.80 -17.44 5.79
C VAL A 180 -23.14 -18.28 4.57
N GLU A 181 -22.17 -18.90 3.90
CA GLU A 181 -22.40 -19.77 2.75
C GLU A 181 -23.39 -20.89 3.07
N LYS A 182 -23.15 -21.62 4.17
CA LYS A 182 -24.04 -22.70 4.62
C LYS A 182 -25.46 -22.19 4.87
N MET A 183 -25.59 -21.04 5.53
CA MET A 183 -26.88 -20.42 5.79
C MET A 183 -27.63 -20.08 4.49
N LEU A 184 -26.95 -19.55 3.47
CA LEU A 184 -27.59 -19.22 2.19
C LEU A 184 -28.10 -20.46 1.46
N VAL A 185 -27.34 -21.54 1.51
CA VAL A 185 -27.75 -22.83 0.96
C VAL A 185 -28.95 -23.40 1.71
N ASP A 186 -28.92 -23.38 3.05
CA ASP A 186 -30.00 -23.89 3.90
C ASP A 186 -31.31 -23.09 3.68
N LEU A 187 -31.24 -21.76 3.66
CA LEU A 187 -32.38 -20.87 3.42
C LEU A 187 -33.03 -21.10 2.04
N ALA A 188 -32.21 -21.36 1.03
CA ALA A 188 -32.71 -21.66 -0.31
C ALA A 188 -33.27 -23.08 -0.43
N ALA A 189 -32.72 -24.04 0.32
CA ALA A 189 -33.16 -25.44 0.32
C ALA A 189 -34.53 -25.63 1.00
N GLU A 190 -34.88 -24.77 1.96
CA GLU A 190 -36.23 -24.73 2.56
C GLU A 190 -37.32 -24.40 1.52
N GLY A 191 -36.95 -23.84 0.36
CA GLY A 191 -37.83 -23.65 -0.80
C GLY A 191 -38.82 -22.47 -0.68
N GLU A 192 -38.79 -21.73 0.43
CA GLU A 192 -39.71 -20.63 0.73
C GLU A 192 -39.27 -19.30 0.10
N MET A 193 -37.98 -19.13 -0.24
CA MET A 193 -37.45 -17.90 -0.82
C MET A 193 -36.45 -18.14 -1.96
N ALA A 194 -36.39 -17.22 -2.91
CA ALA A 194 -35.29 -17.13 -3.87
C ALA A 194 -34.22 -16.16 -3.36
N VAL A 195 -32.96 -16.41 -3.68
CA VAL A 195 -31.82 -15.61 -3.19
C VAL A 195 -30.98 -15.13 -4.36
N LEU A 196 -30.81 -13.82 -4.47
CA LEU A 196 -29.86 -13.19 -5.39
C LEU A 196 -28.65 -12.72 -4.60
N VAL A 197 -27.52 -13.39 -4.82
CA VAL A 197 -26.26 -13.08 -4.12
C VAL A 197 -25.31 -12.37 -5.06
N ILE A 198 -24.93 -11.16 -4.73
CA ILE A 198 -23.84 -10.47 -5.41
C ILE A 198 -22.55 -10.74 -4.66
N GLU A 199 -21.53 -11.23 -5.37
CA GLU A 199 -20.23 -11.52 -4.77
C GLU A 199 -19.07 -11.01 -5.65
N GLN A 200 -17.96 -10.69 -4.99
CA GLN A 200 -16.68 -10.52 -5.68
C GLN A 200 -15.91 -11.85 -5.74
N ASN A 201 -16.12 -12.71 -4.75
CA ASN A 201 -15.41 -13.98 -4.63
C ASN A 201 -16.14 -15.08 -5.43
N ILE A 202 -15.51 -15.56 -6.52
CA ILE A 202 -16.07 -16.67 -7.32
C ILE A 202 -16.22 -17.93 -6.47
N GLY A 203 -15.30 -18.21 -5.54
CA GLY A 203 -15.36 -19.39 -4.69
C GLY A 203 -16.69 -19.45 -3.93
N VAL A 204 -17.01 -18.36 -3.22
CA VAL A 204 -18.27 -18.17 -2.49
C VAL A 204 -19.47 -18.30 -3.44
N ALA A 205 -19.45 -17.59 -4.57
CA ALA A 205 -20.55 -17.63 -5.53
C ALA A 205 -20.81 -19.05 -6.07
N THR A 206 -19.75 -19.82 -6.33
CA THR A 206 -19.85 -21.19 -6.85
C THR A 206 -20.22 -22.21 -5.78
N SER A 207 -19.99 -21.94 -4.50
CA SER A 207 -20.39 -22.83 -3.41
C SER A 207 -21.86 -22.65 -3.04
N VAL A 208 -22.40 -21.43 -3.16
CA VAL A 208 -23.79 -21.13 -2.73
C VAL A 208 -24.84 -21.24 -3.83
N SER A 209 -24.45 -21.19 -5.12
CA SER A 209 -25.39 -21.16 -6.24
C SER A 209 -25.16 -22.27 -7.25
N ASN A 210 -26.22 -22.66 -7.98
CA ASN A 210 -26.11 -23.59 -9.11
C ASN A 210 -25.72 -22.87 -10.40
N GLN A 211 -26.10 -21.59 -10.53
CA GLN A 211 -25.78 -20.76 -11.68
C GLN A 211 -25.09 -19.47 -11.24
N VAL A 212 -24.07 -19.10 -12.00
CA VAL A 212 -23.31 -17.86 -11.78
C VAL A 212 -23.39 -16.99 -13.03
N ALA A 213 -23.92 -15.78 -12.88
CA ALA A 213 -23.90 -14.74 -13.88
C ALA A 213 -22.64 -13.89 -13.73
N ILE A 214 -21.86 -13.75 -14.78
CA ILE A 214 -20.61 -12.99 -14.77
C ILE A 214 -20.87 -11.61 -15.35
N MET A 215 -20.75 -10.59 -14.50
CA MET A 215 -20.92 -9.19 -14.86
C MET A 215 -19.59 -8.53 -15.22
N VAL A 216 -19.52 -7.93 -16.42
CA VAL A 216 -18.36 -7.18 -16.92
C VAL A 216 -18.86 -5.89 -17.55
N ASN A 217 -18.34 -4.75 -17.09
CA ASN A 217 -18.66 -3.40 -17.59
C ASN A 217 -20.18 -3.13 -17.71
N GLY A 218 -20.95 -3.48 -16.68
CA GLY A 218 -22.40 -3.27 -16.67
C GLY A 218 -23.21 -4.25 -17.50
N ARG A 219 -22.61 -5.31 -18.05
CA ARG A 219 -23.30 -6.34 -18.85
C ARG A 219 -23.15 -7.72 -18.23
N ILE A 220 -24.17 -8.56 -18.35
CA ILE A 220 -24.02 -10.00 -18.09
C ILE A 220 -23.32 -10.60 -19.30
N ASN A 221 -22.03 -10.89 -19.16
CA ASN A 221 -21.22 -11.45 -20.23
C ASN A 221 -21.57 -12.93 -20.48
N ARG A 222 -21.77 -13.68 -19.38
CA ARG A 222 -22.08 -15.12 -19.41
C ARG A 222 -22.96 -15.49 -18.23
N LEU A 223 -23.84 -16.46 -18.44
CA LEU A 223 -24.51 -17.23 -17.41
C LEU A 223 -23.99 -18.67 -17.51
N MET A 224 -23.50 -19.23 -16.41
CA MET A 224 -22.77 -20.50 -16.42
C MET A 224 -23.16 -21.38 -15.24
N ASP A 225 -22.99 -22.69 -15.39
CA ASP A 225 -23.10 -23.64 -14.28
C ASP A 225 -21.96 -23.42 -13.27
N ALA A 226 -22.30 -23.38 -11.99
CA ALA A 226 -21.37 -23.10 -10.91
C ALA A 226 -20.30 -24.18 -10.73
N LYS A 227 -20.63 -25.46 -10.95
CA LYS A 227 -19.67 -26.57 -10.84
C LYS A 227 -18.68 -26.53 -11.99
N ALA A 228 -19.14 -26.22 -13.19
CA ALA A 228 -18.28 -26.01 -14.34
C ALA A 228 -17.31 -24.84 -14.12
N LEU A 229 -17.81 -23.71 -13.58
CA LEU A 229 -16.97 -22.57 -13.23
C LEU A 229 -15.98 -22.91 -12.10
N ALA A 230 -16.40 -23.65 -11.07
CA ALA A 230 -15.57 -24.08 -9.95
C ALA A 230 -14.42 -25.00 -10.38
N ALA A 231 -14.66 -25.87 -11.36
CA ALA A 231 -13.67 -26.83 -11.86
C ALA A 231 -12.60 -26.20 -12.78
N ASP A 232 -12.92 -25.10 -13.46
CA ASP A 232 -12.02 -24.46 -14.43
C ASP A 232 -11.30 -23.24 -13.81
N ARG A 233 -10.18 -23.52 -13.11
CA ARG A 233 -9.35 -22.47 -12.49
C ARG A 233 -8.80 -21.45 -13.50
N GLU A 234 -8.53 -21.86 -14.73
CA GLU A 234 -8.02 -20.97 -15.77
C GLU A 234 -9.12 -20.01 -16.25
N LEU A 235 -10.36 -20.49 -16.38
CA LEU A 235 -11.54 -19.66 -16.64
C LEU A 235 -11.82 -18.69 -15.49
N GLN A 236 -11.75 -19.12 -14.24
CA GLN A 236 -11.88 -18.22 -13.08
C GLN A 236 -10.82 -17.11 -13.14
N GLN A 237 -9.57 -17.48 -13.39
CA GLN A 237 -8.47 -16.52 -13.53
C GLN A 237 -8.64 -15.62 -14.74
N ARG A 238 -9.17 -16.10 -15.87
CA ARG A 238 -9.41 -15.30 -17.08
C ARG A 238 -10.56 -14.32 -16.90
N LEU A 239 -11.67 -14.76 -16.30
CA LEU A 239 -12.85 -13.92 -16.01
C LEU A 239 -12.56 -12.89 -14.91
N LEU A 240 -11.71 -13.25 -13.94
CA LEU A 240 -11.19 -12.34 -12.92
C LEU A 240 -9.88 -11.65 -13.31
N GLY A 241 -9.32 -11.88 -14.50
CA GLY A 241 -7.91 -11.56 -14.83
C GLY A 241 -7.59 -11.07 -16.24
N VAL A 242 -8.49 -11.07 -17.23
CA VAL A 242 -8.11 -10.71 -18.62
C VAL A 242 -9.09 -9.76 -19.29
N GLY A 243 -8.65 -8.51 -19.46
CA GLY A 243 -8.99 -7.75 -20.66
C GLY A 243 -8.11 -8.25 -21.80
N ARG A 244 -8.66 -9.13 -22.63
CA ARG A 244 -8.26 -9.24 -24.04
C ARG A 244 -9.33 -8.49 -24.80
N HIS A 245 -8.87 -7.43 -25.45
CA HIS A 245 -9.45 -6.72 -26.58
C HIS A 245 -10.80 -7.26 -27.06
N ALA A 246 -11.84 -6.43 -26.97
CA ALA A 246 -12.86 -6.46 -27.99
C ALA A 246 -12.15 -6.20 -29.34
N GLU A 247 -12.49 -7.03 -30.31
CA GLU A 247 -11.81 -7.21 -31.59
C GLU A 247 -11.55 -5.89 -32.33
N GLU A 248 -10.27 -5.57 -32.55
CA GLU A 248 -9.83 -4.73 -33.67
C GLU A 248 -9.07 -5.64 -34.65
N ALA A 249 -9.40 -5.53 -35.93
CA ALA A 249 -8.90 -6.39 -37.00
C ALA A 249 -7.36 -6.40 -37.09
N PRO A 250 -6.74 -7.51 -37.53
CA PRO A 250 -5.28 -7.62 -37.55
C PRO A 250 -4.66 -6.62 -38.54
N VAL A 251 -3.66 -5.88 -38.05
CA VAL A 251 -2.79 -5.01 -38.85
C VAL A 251 -2.05 -5.85 -39.88
N THR A 252 -2.03 -5.39 -41.12
CA THR A 252 -1.46 -6.15 -42.24
C THR A 252 0.07 -6.05 -42.26
N LEU A 253 0.73 -7.09 -42.78
CA LEU A 253 2.19 -7.14 -42.92
C LEU A 253 2.77 -5.96 -43.74
N ALA A 254 1.96 -5.36 -44.60
CA ALA A 254 2.32 -4.17 -45.38
C ALA A 254 2.47 -2.91 -44.50
N GLU A 255 1.57 -2.71 -43.53
CA GLU A 255 1.61 -1.57 -42.61
C GLU A 255 2.80 -1.67 -41.63
N ALA A 256 3.14 -2.89 -41.20
CA ALA A 256 4.32 -3.15 -40.38
C ALA A 256 5.65 -2.92 -41.14
N ALA A 257 5.68 -3.18 -42.45
CA ALA A 257 6.84 -2.92 -43.30
C ALA A 257 7.06 -1.42 -43.53
N GLN A 258 5.98 -0.67 -43.73
CA GLN A 258 6.02 0.78 -43.94
C GLN A 258 6.48 1.54 -42.68
N ALA A 259 6.08 1.08 -41.50
CA ALA A 259 6.58 1.60 -40.22
C ALA A 259 8.07 1.32 -40.01
N ARG A 260 8.58 0.15 -40.43
CA ARG A 260 10.02 -0.18 -40.38
C ARG A 260 10.85 0.71 -41.30
N GLU A 261 10.32 1.06 -42.47
CA GLU A 261 11.02 1.90 -43.44
C GLU A 261 11.08 3.38 -42.99
N GLN A 262 10.05 3.87 -42.29
CA GLN A 262 10.07 5.20 -41.67
C GLN A 262 11.07 5.29 -40.50
N LEU A 263 11.22 4.22 -39.71
CA LEU A 263 12.23 4.12 -38.64
C LEU A 263 13.67 4.15 -39.17
N ALA A 264 13.91 3.60 -40.37
CA ALA A 264 15.23 3.59 -41.00
C ALA A 264 15.66 4.97 -41.53
N LYS A 265 14.73 5.90 -41.79
CA LYS A 265 15.04 7.26 -42.29
C LYS A 265 15.48 8.24 -41.20
N VAL A 266 15.28 7.94 -39.92
CA VAL A 266 15.58 8.88 -38.81
C VAL A 266 17.02 8.76 -38.28
N TYR A 267 17.79 7.75 -38.71
CA TYR A 267 19.20 7.59 -38.32
C TYR A 267 20.15 7.64 -39.53
N ARG A 268 20.44 8.85 -40.02
CA ARG A 268 21.69 9.16 -40.71
C ARG A 268 22.25 10.47 -40.16
N VAL A 269 23.36 10.37 -39.43
CA VAL A 269 24.18 11.52 -39.03
C VAL A 269 25.33 11.61 -40.03
N ASP A 270 25.29 12.58 -40.92
CA ASP A 270 26.42 12.95 -41.77
C ASP A 270 27.43 13.76 -40.94
N ARG A 271 28.68 13.28 -40.87
CA ARG A 271 29.80 14.06 -40.33
C ARG A 271 30.43 14.85 -41.46
N THR A 272 30.19 16.16 -41.49
CA THR A 272 30.99 17.13 -42.22
C THR A 272 31.70 18.05 -41.22
N GLY A 273 33.01 18.25 -41.41
CA GLY A 273 33.77 19.27 -40.67
C GLY A 273 35.20 18.88 -40.31
N THR A 274 36.14 19.33 -41.15
CA THR A 274 37.59 19.34 -40.97
C THR A 274 38.04 20.30 -39.85
N ALA A 275 38.94 19.86 -38.95
CA ALA A 275 39.92 20.71 -38.28
C ALA A 275 41.06 19.86 -37.69
N SER A 276 42.25 20.44 -37.75
CA SER A 276 43.59 19.86 -37.67
C SER A 276 44.17 19.68 -36.26
N GLY A 277 44.96 18.61 -36.07
CA GLY A 277 46.23 18.61 -35.33
C GLY A 277 46.23 18.46 -33.81
N GLU A 278 46.42 17.23 -33.31
CA GLU A 278 47.56 16.78 -32.47
C GLU A 278 47.29 15.35 -31.90
N PRO A 279 48.30 14.47 -31.76
CA PRO A 279 48.10 13.06 -31.40
C PRO A 279 48.16 12.84 -29.87
N MET A 280 47.21 12.09 -29.33
CA MET A 280 47.26 11.52 -27.96
C MET A 280 47.41 9.99 -28.03
N PRO A 281 48.01 9.36 -26.99
CA PRO A 281 48.83 8.17 -27.14
C PRO A 281 48.02 6.86 -27.28
N GLN A 282 48.59 5.96 -28.06
CA GLN A 282 48.22 4.55 -28.12
C GLN A 282 48.57 3.86 -26.80
N ASP A 283 47.56 3.43 -26.04
CA ASP A 283 47.64 2.21 -25.23
C ASP A 283 46.24 1.68 -24.97
N GLY A 284 45.87 0.68 -25.77
CA GLY A 284 44.57 0.05 -25.72
C GLY A 284 44.37 -0.82 -26.95
N VAL A 285 44.96 -2.03 -26.93
CA VAL A 285 44.77 -3.04 -27.97
C VAL A 285 43.29 -3.46 -27.99
N TYR A 286 42.49 -2.84 -28.85
CA TYR A 286 41.18 -3.34 -29.20
C TYR A 286 41.35 -4.53 -30.16
N ARG A 287 41.19 -5.75 -29.65
CA ARG A 287 41.05 -6.96 -30.47
C ARG A 287 39.56 -7.22 -30.69
N PRO A 288 39.04 -7.19 -31.92
CA PRO A 288 37.69 -7.66 -32.18
C PRO A 288 37.66 -9.18 -31.97
N VAL A 289 36.79 -9.64 -31.07
CA VAL A 289 36.53 -11.08 -30.87
C VAL A 289 35.71 -11.55 -32.07
N VAL A 290 36.34 -12.31 -32.97
CA VAL A 290 35.72 -12.76 -34.23
C VAL A 290 35.03 -14.12 -34.12
N GLU A 291 35.14 -14.81 -32.99
CA GLU A 291 34.47 -16.10 -32.77
C GLU A 291 33.89 -16.23 -31.36
N LEU A 292 32.61 -16.60 -31.27
CA LEU A 292 31.89 -16.82 -30.01
C LEU A 292 32.32 -18.16 -29.39
N PRO A 293 32.70 -18.21 -28.10
CA PRO A 293 33.13 -19.45 -27.46
C PRO A 293 31.94 -20.41 -27.28
N ASN A 294 32.14 -21.67 -27.69
CA ASN A 294 31.19 -22.76 -27.44
C ASN A 294 31.81 -23.84 -26.53
N ARG A 295 30.94 -24.73 -26.05
CA ARG A 295 31.11 -25.61 -24.87
C ARG A 295 32.27 -26.63 -24.92
N TRP A 296 33.05 -26.65 -26.00
CA TRP A 296 34.10 -27.64 -26.25
C TRP A 296 35.53 -27.06 -26.20
N ASN A 297 35.70 -25.74 -26.04
CA ASN A 297 37.02 -25.08 -26.12
C ASN A 297 37.56 -24.47 -24.80
N VAL A 298 37.12 -24.94 -23.63
CA VAL A 298 37.73 -24.52 -22.35
C VAL A 298 38.07 -25.74 -21.49
N PRO A 299 39.34 -25.97 -21.12
CA PRO A 299 39.72 -27.07 -20.23
C PRO A 299 39.03 -26.94 -18.86
N VAL A 300 38.27 -27.98 -18.48
CA VAL A 300 37.35 -28.02 -17.32
C VAL A 300 38.09 -28.00 -15.96
N THR A 301 39.42 -27.98 -15.95
CA THR A 301 40.23 -28.05 -14.74
C THR A 301 40.55 -26.69 -14.12
N GLU A 302 40.69 -25.61 -14.89
CA GLU A 302 41.00 -24.27 -14.33
C GLU A 302 39.76 -23.53 -13.79
N LEU A 303 38.58 -23.79 -14.36
CA LEU A 303 37.32 -23.18 -13.91
C LEU A 303 36.82 -23.72 -12.56
N ARG A 304 37.15 -24.96 -12.20
CA ARG A 304 36.73 -25.54 -10.90
C ARG A 304 37.61 -25.09 -9.75
N GLN A 305 38.91 -24.88 -9.96
CA GLN A 305 39.79 -24.38 -8.89
C GLN A 305 39.52 -22.87 -8.61
N ALA A 306 39.28 -22.07 -9.65
CA ALA A 306 38.96 -20.64 -9.50
C ALA A 306 37.55 -20.37 -8.91
N ALA A 307 36.65 -21.36 -8.95
CA ALA A 307 35.30 -21.27 -8.39
C ALA A 307 35.23 -21.64 -6.89
N VAL A 308 36.27 -22.27 -6.33
CA VAL A 308 36.29 -22.71 -4.92
C VAL A 308 37.01 -21.71 -4.00
N ASP A 309 37.98 -20.92 -4.51
CA ASP A 309 38.80 -20.01 -3.68
C ASP A 309 38.57 -18.51 -3.90
N LYS A 310 37.46 -18.10 -4.53
CA LYS A 310 37.02 -16.70 -4.49
C LYS A 310 35.78 -16.60 -3.62
N THR A 311 35.97 -16.28 -2.34
CA THR A 311 34.98 -15.50 -1.58
C THR A 311 34.53 -14.37 -2.49
N ALA A 312 33.25 -14.39 -2.87
CA ALA A 312 32.66 -13.37 -3.71
C ALA A 312 33.10 -12.00 -3.17
N PRO A 313 33.71 -11.12 -3.99
CA PRO A 313 33.79 -9.74 -3.61
C PRO A 313 32.36 -9.31 -3.33
N GLN A 314 32.08 -8.87 -2.11
CA GLN A 314 30.89 -8.08 -1.84
C GLN A 314 31.10 -6.74 -2.55
N ASP A 315 30.98 -6.74 -3.86
CA ASP A 315 30.70 -5.52 -4.60
C ASP A 315 29.30 -5.11 -4.16
N ASP A 316 29.22 -4.17 -3.22
CA ASP A 316 27.99 -3.49 -2.85
C ASP A 316 27.60 -2.56 -4.02
N PRO A 317 26.63 -2.94 -4.87
CA PRO A 317 26.27 -2.14 -6.04
C PRO A 317 25.64 -0.79 -5.65
N LYS A 318 25.36 -0.55 -4.35
CA LYS A 318 24.86 0.74 -3.85
C LYS A 318 25.94 1.82 -3.78
N LYS A 319 27.22 1.46 -3.61
CA LYS A 319 28.30 2.46 -3.48
C LYS A 319 28.64 3.20 -4.78
N ILE A 320 28.31 2.63 -5.94
CA ILE A 320 28.72 3.16 -7.26
C ILE A 320 27.78 4.30 -7.75
N PHE A 321 26.59 4.49 -7.15
CA PHE A 321 25.54 5.36 -7.71
C PHE A 321 24.97 6.43 -6.76
N ALA A 322 25.69 6.84 -5.72
CA ALA A 322 25.22 7.91 -4.83
C ALA A 322 25.33 9.30 -5.51
N ILE A 323 24.36 9.64 -6.37
CA ILE A 323 24.27 10.96 -7.01
C ILE A 323 24.02 12.02 -5.92
N PRO A 324 24.89 13.03 -5.76
CA PRO A 324 24.69 14.13 -4.82
C PRO A 324 23.33 14.83 -5.04
N PHE A 325 22.72 15.33 -3.97
CA PHE A 325 21.41 15.99 -4.06
C PHE A 325 21.39 17.13 -5.09
N ALA A 326 22.43 17.96 -5.13
CA ALA A 326 22.56 19.05 -6.10
C ALA A 326 22.45 18.56 -7.57
N GLU A 327 23.05 17.42 -7.89
CA GLU A 327 23.03 16.81 -9.23
C GLU A 327 21.69 16.10 -9.54
N ARG A 328 20.91 15.79 -8.50
CA ARG A 328 19.56 15.23 -8.64
C ARG A 328 18.53 16.30 -8.97
N ILE A 329 18.70 17.55 -8.56
CA ILE A 329 17.73 18.60 -8.88
C ILE A 329 17.84 18.96 -10.36
N GLY A 330 16.70 19.04 -11.03
CA GLY A 330 16.62 19.56 -12.39
C GLY A 330 15.28 20.19 -12.68
N ARG A 331 14.94 20.28 -13.97
CA ARG A 331 13.64 20.82 -14.43
C ARG A 331 12.74 19.80 -15.09
N THR A 332 13.24 18.60 -15.37
CA THR A 332 12.48 17.56 -16.06
C THR A 332 11.53 16.86 -15.10
N VAL A 333 10.24 16.92 -15.38
CA VAL A 333 9.22 16.20 -14.62
C VAL A 333 9.05 14.80 -15.20
N LEU A 334 9.16 13.79 -14.34
CA LEU A 334 8.89 12.40 -14.69
C LEU A 334 7.40 12.11 -14.51
N VAL A 335 6.72 11.79 -15.60
CA VAL A 335 5.33 11.33 -15.59
C VAL A 335 5.33 9.81 -15.62
N VAL A 336 5.13 9.21 -14.45
CA VAL A 336 5.32 7.77 -14.23
C VAL A 336 3.97 7.06 -14.07
N GLY A 337 3.84 5.84 -14.57
CA GLY A 337 2.63 5.03 -14.36
C GLY A 337 2.50 3.86 -15.33
N THR A 338 1.38 3.16 -15.29
CA THR A 338 1.12 2.00 -16.16
C THR A 338 0.51 2.46 -17.50
N PHE A 339 1.34 2.67 -18.53
CA PHE A 339 0.90 3.21 -19.82
C PHE A 339 0.03 2.25 -20.63
N ASP A 340 0.09 0.93 -20.34
CA ASP A 340 -0.76 -0.09 -20.95
C ASP A 340 -2.26 0.08 -20.61
N THR A 341 -2.55 0.72 -19.48
CA THR A 341 -3.88 0.86 -18.91
C THR A 341 -4.30 2.31 -18.79
N LYS A 342 -3.37 3.21 -18.46
CA LYS A 342 -3.62 4.63 -18.14
C LYS A 342 -2.83 5.59 -19.03
N GLY A 343 -2.43 5.14 -20.21
CA GLY A 343 -1.60 5.95 -21.12
C GLY A 343 -2.27 7.25 -21.58
N LYS A 344 -3.60 7.33 -21.66
CA LYS A 344 -4.30 8.57 -22.08
C LYS A 344 -4.20 9.65 -20.99
N GLU A 345 -4.44 9.27 -19.75
CA GLU A 345 -4.44 10.12 -18.56
C GLU A 345 -3.03 10.61 -18.21
N LEU A 346 -2.05 9.71 -18.30
CA LEU A 346 -0.64 10.04 -18.07
C LEU A 346 -0.11 10.99 -19.15
N ARG A 347 -0.44 10.75 -20.43
CA ARG A 347 -0.09 11.68 -21.52
C ARG A 347 -0.77 13.03 -21.34
N PHE A 348 -2.04 13.07 -20.94
CA PHE A 348 -2.74 14.32 -20.65
C PHE A 348 -1.99 15.17 -19.61
N MET A 349 -1.54 14.58 -18.50
CA MET A 349 -0.71 15.30 -17.53
C MET A 349 0.62 15.77 -18.12
N ALA A 350 1.29 14.92 -18.91
CA ALA A 350 2.54 15.28 -19.58
C ALA A 350 2.35 16.47 -20.55
N ASP A 351 1.26 16.48 -21.32
CA ASP A 351 0.94 17.53 -22.28
C ASP A 351 0.59 18.84 -21.55
N ARG A 352 -0.13 18.77 -20.42
CA ARG A 352 -0.38 19.93 -19.56
C ARG A 352 0.92 20.53 -19.01
N LEU A 353 1.86 19.70 -18.56
CA LEU A 353 3.18 20.18 -18.09
C LEU A 353 3.99 20.83 -19.23
N LYS A 354 4.00 20.22 -20.42
CA LYS A 354 4.66 20.78 -21.61
C LYS A 354 4.06 22.11 -22.02
N ALA A 355 2.73 22.25 -21.96
CA ALA A 355 2.03 23.51 -22.25
C ALA A 355 2.41 24.64 -21.27
N LEU A 356 2.84 24.30 -20.05
CA LEU A 356 3.35 25.24 -19.05
C LEU A 356 4.87 25.51 -19.20
N GLY A 357 5.50 25.01 -20.26
CA GLY A 357 6.92 25.21 -20.54
C GLY A 357 7.86 24.30 -19.75
N LEU A 358 7.34 23.26 -19.08
CA LEU A 358 8.17 22.31 -18.34
C LEU A 358 8.50 21.08 -19.19
N PRO A 359 9.78 20.64 -19.23
CA PRO A 359 10.14 19.40 -19.89
C PRO A 359 9.54 18.23 -19.12
N ALA A 360 8.79 17.37 -19.82
CA ALA A 360 8.17 16.18 -19.24
C ALA A 360 8.65 14.92 -19.96
N ARG A 361 9.11 13.93 -19.20
CA ARG A 361 9.52 12.61 -19.69
C ARG A 361 8.61 11.54 -19.10
N THR A 362 8.07 10.69 -19.96
CA THR A 362 7.14 9.62 -19.59
C THR A 362 7.87 8.33 -19.26
N VAL A 363 7.47 7.68 -18.17
CA VAL A 363 8.09 6.44 -17.68
C VAL A 363 7.04 5.37 -17.45
N ASP A 364 7.18 4.25 -18.15
CA ASP A 364 6.23 3.16 -18.09
C ASP A 364 6.56 2.14 -17.02
N LEU A 365 5.57 1.85 -16.18
CA LEU A 365 5.59 0.86 -15.10
C LEU A 365 4.64 -0.31 -15.37
N SER A 366 4.22 -0.49 -16.63
CA SER A 366 3.34 -1.58 -17.06
C SER A 366 3.97 -2.95 -16.79
N THR A 367 3.19 -3.85 -16.21
CA THR A 367 3.61 -5.23 -15.89
C THR A 367 3.15 -6.26 -16.93
N SER A 368 2.37 -5.83 -17.94
CA SER A 368 1.86 -6.72 -18.99
C SER A 368 2.91 -7.13 -20.03
N GLY A 369 4.07 -6.47 -20.07
CA GLY A 369 5.12 -6.71 -21.06
C GLY A 369 4.80 -6.21 -22.47
N LYS A 370 3.63 -5.58 -22.67
CA LYS A 370 3.27 -4.97 -23.95
C LYS A 370 4.08 -3.70 -24.19
N PRO A 371 4.55 -3.44 -25.43
CA PRO A 371 5.21 -2.19 -25.76
C PRO A 371 4.23 -1.02 -25.62
N THR A 372 4.74 0.12 -25.17
CA THR A 372 3.98 1.35 -25.00
C THR A 372 4.72 2.53 -25.65
N SER A 373 4.05 3.68 -25.74
CA SER A 373 4.59 4.90 -26.34
C SER A 373 5.35 5.78 -25.33
N ALA A 374 5.74 5.26 -24.17
CA ALA A 374 6.46 6.05 -23.18
C ALA A 374 7.93 6.24 -23.57
N ASP A 375 8.52 7.37 -23.16
CA ASP A 375 9.93 7.69 -23.44
C ASP A 375 10.89 6.68 -22.78
N VAL A 376 10.51 6.16 -21.60
CA VAL A 376 11.19 5.07 -20.90
C VAL A 376 10.28 3.84 -20.90
N PRO A 377 10.63 2.79 -21.66
CA PRO A 377 9.85 1.56 -21.71
C PRO A 377 9.89 0.78 -20.39
N ALA A 378 8.81 0.07 -20.07
CA ALA A 378 8.73 -0.78 -18.86
C ALA A 378 9.84 -1.84 -18.78
N MET A 379 10.33 -2.32 -19.92
CA MET A 379 11.43 -3.29 -19.95
C MET A 379 12.75 -2.70 -19.42
N GLN A 380 13.00 -1.42 -19.66
CA GLN A 380 14.19 -0.73 -19.16
C GLN A 380 14.14 -0.57 -17.64
N VAL A 381 12.96 -0.24 -17.10
CA VAL A 381 12.73 -0.14 -15.66
C VAL A 381 12.84 -1.52 -15.01
N ALA A 382 12.14 -2.52 -15.56
CA ALA A 382 12.14 -3.90 -15.06
C ALA A 382 13.55 -4.54 -15.03
N GLY A 383 14.43 -4.14 -15.96
CA GLY A 383 15.83 -4.58 -15.99
C GLY A 383 16.63 -4.21 -14.73
N MET A 384 16.18 -3.23 -13.95
CA MET A 384 16.84 -2.81 -12.70
C MET A 384 16.47 -3.68 -11.49
N HIS A 385 15.55 -4.63 -11.65
CA HIS A 385 15.24 -5.59 -10.59
C HIS A 385 16.41 -6.58 -10.38
N VAL A 386 16.66 -6.99 -9.13
CA VAL A 386 17.82 -7.86 -8.77
C VAL A 386 17.80 -9.19 -9.51
N ARG A 387 16.61 -9.74 -9.76
CA ARG A 387 16.39 -10.99 -10.51
C ARG A 387 16.18 -10.75 -12.00
N GLY A 388 16.50 -9.55 -12.50
CA GLY A 388 16.22 -9.09 -13.86
C GLY A 388 14.73 -8.92 -14.16
N SER A 389 14.44 -8.62 -15.42
CA SER A 389 13.08 -8.34 -15.93
C SER A 389 12.12 -9.55 -15.83
N SER A 390 12.64 -10.77 -15.80
CA SER A 390 11.85 -12.00 -15.68
C SER A 390 11.03 -12.07 -14.38
N ALA A 391 11.49 -11.41 -13.31
CA ALA A 391 10.77 -11.35 -12.04
C ALA A 391 9.61 -10.35 -12.06
N VAL A 392 9.58 -9.44 -13.04
CA VAL A 392 8.55 -8.43 -13.22
C VAL A 392 7.47 -8.88 -14.19
N PHE A 393 7.85 -9.58 -15.26
CA PHE A 393 6.91 -10.06 -16.27
C PHE A 393 6.50 -11.51 -15.98
N THR A 394 5.72 -11.68 -14.90
CA THR A 394 5.20 -12.98 -14.47
C THR A 394 3.67 -13.05 -14.61
N ASN A 395 3.13 -14.26 -14.57
CA ASN A 395 1.68 -14.48 -14.56
C ASN A 395 1.01 -14.12 -13.23
N ASP A 396 1.80 -13.86 -12.17
CA ASP A 396 1.29 -13.38 -10.89
C ASP A 396 1.29 -11.85 -10.88
N ARG A 397 0.09 -11.25 -10.96
CA ARG A 397 -0.07 -9.79 -10.94
C ARG A 397 0.45 -9.17 -9.64
N GLY A 398 0.28 -9.83 -8.49
CA GLY A 398 0.74 -9.31 -7.21
C GLY A 398 2.26 -9.25 -7.16
N GLY A 399 2.92 -10.37 -7.43
CA GLY A 399 4.37 -10.46 -7.53
C GLY A 399 4.97 -9.52 -8.57
N SER A 400 4.36 -9.42 -9.75
CA SER A 400 4.79 -8.51 -10.82
C SER A 400 4.72 -7.03 -10.41
N VAL A 401 3.67 -6.63 -9.69
CA VAL A 401 3.54 -5.25 -9.17
C VAL A 401 4.62 -4.95 -8.13
N SER A 402 4.84 -5.85 -7.17
CA SER A 402 5.90 -5.68 -6.17
C SER A 402 7.29 -5.64 -6.83
N ALA A 403 7.57 -6.54 -7.76
CA ALA A 403 8.85 -6.58 -8.47
C ALA A 403 9.07 -5.32 -9.32
N MET A 404 8.04 -4.81 -10.01
CA MET A 404 8.15 -3.55 -10.77
C MET A 404 8.35 -2.35 -9.84
N ALA A 405 7.67 -2.31 -8.69
CA ALA A 405 7.87 -1.26 -7.70
C ALA A 405 9.32 -1.21 -7.22
N ASP A 406 9.90 -2.37 -6.91
CA ASP A 406 11.31 -2.50 -6.51
C ASP A 406 12.26 -2.12 -7.66
N ALA A 407 11.95 -2.52 -8.89
CA ALA A 407 12.71 -2.16 -10.08
C ALA A 407 12.70 -0.64 -10.32
N PHE A 408 11.53 -0.02 -10.17
CA PHE A 408 11.34 1.41 -10.35
C PHE A 408 12.06 2.23 -9.30
N ALA A 409 11.99 1.81 -8.03
CA ALA A 409 12.76 2.44 -6.95
C ALA A 409 14.27 2.45 -7.27
N ARG A 410 14.82 1.32 -7.75
CA ARG A 410 16.23 1.23 -8.15
C ARG A 410 16.56 2.04 -9.41
N TRP A 411 15.63 2.11 -10.35
CA TRP A 411 15.81 2.86 -11.59
C TRP A 411 15.83 4.37 -11.31
N ILE A 412 14.85 4.87 -10.57
CA ILE A 412 14.71 6.32 -10.31
C ILE A 412 15.81 6.85 -9.39
N GLU A 413 16.34 6.02 -8.49
CA GLU A 413 17.53 6.36 -7.69
C GLU A 413 18.74 6.70 -8.57
N ARG A 414 18.81 6.22 -9.81
CA ARG A 414 19.93 6.46 -10.74
C ARG A 414 19.67 7.60 -11.72
N GLU A 415 18.48 8.18 -11.68
CA GLU A 415 18.11 9.21 -12.63
C GLU A 415 18.52 10.61 -12.10
N PRO A 416 19.38 11.35 -12.83
CA PRO A 416 19.80 12.68 -12.44
C PRO A 416 18.80 13.75 -12.92
N ARG A 417 18.92 14.98 -12.40
CA ARG A 417 18.19 16.17 -12.88
C ARG A 417 16.65 16.02 -12.92
N ILE A 418 16.10 15.39 -11.90
CA ILE A 418 14.66 15.27 -11.68
C ILE A 418 14.13 16.59 -11.12
N GLY A 419 13.23 17.24 -11.86
CA GLY A 419 12.46 18.40 -11.39
C GLY A 419 11.22 18.00 -10.59
N GLY A 420 10.70 16.79 -10.79
CA GLY A 420 9.62 16.26 -9.97
C GLY A 420 9.10 14.94 -10.52
N VAL A 421 8.30 14.24 -9.73
CA VAL A 421 7.64 12.99 -10.14
C VAL A 421 6.14 13.14 -9.97
N ILE A 422 5.39 12.92 -11.03
CA ILE A 422 3.92 12.93 -11.01
C ILE A 422 3.38 11.61 -11.54
N SER A 423 2.30 11.12 -10.92
CA SER A 423 1.62 9.90 -11.36
C SER A 423 0.12 9.97 -11.10
N ALA A 424 -0.64 9.12 -11.79
CA ALA A 424 -2.06 8.92 -11.56
C ALA A 424 -2.42 7.43 -11.64
N GLY A 425 -3.24 6.94 -10.71
CA GLY A 425 -3.70 5.56 -10.77
C GLY A 425 -4.53 5.09 -9.57
N GLY A 426 -5.02 3.85 -9.68
CA GLY A 426 -5.70 3.17 -8.58
C GLY A 426 -4.73 2.66 -7.51
N SER A 427 -5.16 1.74 -6.66
CA SER A 427 -4.33 1.17 -5.58
C SER A 427 -3.00 0.58 -6.09
N GLY A 428 -3.03 -0.23 -7.16
CA GLY A 428 -1.82 -0.84 -7.73
C GLY A 428 -0.85 0.17 -8.35
N GLY A 429 -1.37 1.15 -9.10
CA GLY A 429 -0.56 2.22 -9.69
C GLY A 429 0.05 3.14 -8.62
N THR A 430 -0.71 3.39 -7.56
CA THR A 430 -0.24 4.13 -6.37
C THR A 430 0.91 3.38 -5.71
N THR A 431 0.80 2.07 -5.50
CA THR A 431 1.90 1.24 -4.95
C THR A 431 3.16 1.34 -5.81
N LEU A 432 3.05 1.21 -7.13
CA LEU A 432 4.17 1.26 -8.07
C LEU A 432 4.88 2.62 -8.03
N ALA A 433 4.15 3.71 -8.29
CA ALA A 433 4.72 5.03 -8.40
C ALA A 433 5.30 5.51 -7.07
N THR A 434 4.59 5.28 -5.96
CA THR A 434 5.05 5.77 -4.66
C THR A 434 6.27 5.02 -4.14
N ALA A 435 6.54 3.80 -4.60
CA ALA A 435 7.79 3.11 -4.28
C ALA A 435 9.03 3.87 -4.80
N GLY A 436 8.97 4.38 -6.03
CA GLY A 436 10.02 5.24 -6.58
C GLY A 436 10.03 6.64 -5.97
N MET A 437 8.86 7.21 -5.64
CA MET A 437 8.82 8.51 -4.98
C MET A 437 9.47 8.46 -3.58
N ARG A 438 9.28 7.38 -2.81
CA ARG A 438 9.80 7.26 -1.43
C ARG A 438 11.33 7.24 -1.33
N VAL A 439 12.01 6.76 -2.37
CA VAL A 439 13.48 6.71 -2.40
C VAL A 439 14.12 8.01 -2.88
N LEU A 440 13.31 8.94 -3.42
CA LEU A 440 13.81 10.25 -3.80
C LEU A 440 14.00 11.15 -2.58
N PRO A 441 15.07 11.95 -2.54
CA PRO A 441 15.32 12.90 -1.47
C PRO A 441 14.16 13.86 -1.20
N VAL A 442 14.00 14.24 0.08
CA VAL A 442 13.06 15.28 0.51
C VAL A 442 13.37 16.60 -0.19
N GLY A 443 12.34 17.31 -0.65
CA GLY A 443 12.45 18.57 -1.38
C GLY A 443 12.28 18.45 -2.90
N ILE A 444 12.57 17.28 -3.49
CA ILE A 444 12.15 17.02 -4.89
C ILE A 444 10.61 16.86 -4.89
N PRO A 445 9.84 17.57 -5.71
CA PRO A 445 8.38 17.46 -5.76
C PRO A 445 7.91 16.06 -6.15
N LYS A 446 6.98 15.50 -5.36
CA LYS A 446 6.42 14.16 -5.57
C LYS A 446 4.90 14.23 -5.43
N LEU A 447 4.16 14.00 -6.50
CA LEU A 447 2.70 14.12 -6.51
C LEU A 447 2.05 12.86 -7.07
N MET A 448 1.14 12.28 -6.29
CA MET A 448 0.40 11.08 -6.64
C MET A 448 -1.10 11.35 -6.67
N VAL A 449 -1.71 11.33 -7.86
CA VAL A 449 -3.17 11.37 -8.03
C VAL A 449 -3.73 9.96 -7.84
N SER A 450 -4.38 9.71 -6.71
CA SER A 450 -4.76 8.36 -6.29
C SER A 450 -6.25 8.24 -5.94
N THR A 451 -6.84 7.12 -6.35
CA THR A 451 -8.21 6.73 -5.94
C THR A 451 -8.27 6.34 -4.45
N VAL A 452 -7.12 6.12 -3.81
CA VAL A 452 -7.02 5.72 -2.40
C VAL A 452 -6.40 6.84 -1.53
N ALA A 453 -6.33 8.07 -2.04
CA ALA A 453 -5.80 9.20 -1.28
C ALA A 453 -6.68 9.58 -0.07
N ALA A 454 -7.98 9.28 -0.10
CA ALA A 454 -8.93 9.56 0.99
C ALA A 454 -9.00 8.42 2.03
N GLY A 455 -7.97 7.59 2.14
CA GLY A 455 -7.88 6.48 3.09
C GLY A 455 -6.55 6.47 3.86
N ASP A 456 -6.14 5.30 4.35
CA ASP A 456 -4.81 5.13 4.96
C ASP A 456 -3.72 5.17 3.89
N VAL A 457 -2.99 6.29 3.87
CA VAL A 457 -1.89 6.54 2.94
C VAL A 457 -0.51 6.32 3.55
N ALA A 458 -0.39 5.88 4.80
CA ALA A 458 0.89 5.77 5.51
C ALA A 458 1.88 4.85 4.77
N LYS A 459 1.39 3.75 4.19
CA LYS A 459 2.19 2.81 3.37
C LYS A 459 2.66 3.38 2.02
N TYR A 460 1.97 4.40 1.50
CA TYR A 460 2.30 5.04 0.23
C TYR A 460 3.28 6.19 0.44
N VAL A 461 3.00 7.07 1.41
CA VAL A 461 3.82 8.24 1.72
C VAL A 461 5.10 7.83 2.45
N GLY A 462 5.00 6.91 3.42
CA GLY A 462 6.12 6.49 4.24
C GLY A 462 6.75 7.65 5.01
N GLY A 463 8.09 7.74 4.98
CA GLY A 463 8.86 8.85 5.55
C GLY A 463 9.26 9.92 4.52
N ALA A 464 8.56 10.00 3.39
CA ALA A 464 8.83 10.97 2.31
C ALA A 464 7.75 12.07 2.27
N ASP A 465 8.05 13.17 1.60
CA ASP A 465 7.19 14.34 1.35
C ASP A 465 6.32 14.14 0.10
N ILE A 466 5.61 13.00 0.02
CA ILE A 466 4.71 12.69 -1.11
C ILE A 466 3.35 13.37 -0.92
N MET A 467 2.94 14.17 -1.91
CA MET A 467 1.64 14.80 -1.95
C MET A 467 0.61 13.88 -2.59
N MET A 468 -0.42 13.51 -1.82
CA MET A 468 -1.52 12.67 -2.28
C MET A 468 -2.69 13.55 -2.75
N PHE A 469 -3.00 13.48 -4.05
CA PHE A 469 -4.19 14.11 -4.65
C PHE A 469 -5.30 13.07 -4.77
N HIS A 470 -6.49 13.37 -4.26
CA HIS A 470 -7.63 12.48 -4.47
C HIS A 470 -8.16 12.59 -5.89
N SER A 471 -8.27 11.47 -6.60
CA SER A 471 -8.72 11.45 -7.99
C SER A 471 -10.21 11.79 -8.17
N VAL A 472 -10.99 11.79 -7.07
CA VAL A 472 -12.46 12.00 -7.01
C VAL A 472 -13.24 10.87 -7.67
N ALA A 473 -13.02 10.64 -8.96
CA ALA A 473 -13.50 9.49 -9.70
C ALA A 473 -12.37 8.47 -9.90
N ASP A 474 -12.69 7.26 -10.36
CA ASP A 474 -11.63 6.35 -10.82
C ASP A 474 -10.81 7.03 -11.93
N VAL A 475 -9.50 6.79 -11.92
CA VAL A 475 -8.60 7.29 -12.97
C VAL A 475 -8.80 6.37 -14.17
N GLN A 476 -9.95 6.39 -14.83
CA GLN A 476 -10.26 5.53 -15.96
C GLN A 476 -10.97 6.33 -17.05
N GLY A 477 -10.23 6.68 -18.09
CA GLY A 477 -10.67 7.60 -19.13
C GLY A 477 -10.55 9.07 -18.71
N LEU A 478 -10.58 9.95 -19.71
CA LEU A 478 -10.68 11.39 -19.52
C LEU A 478 -12.15 11.79 -19.61
N ASN A 479 -12.64 12.41 -18.55
CA ASN A 479 -13.94 13.07 -18.44
C ASN A 479 -13.74 14.44 -17.77
N SER A 480 -14.76 15.29 -17.82
CA SER A 480 -14.71 16.67 -17.30
C SER A 480 -14.17 16.78 -15.87
N ILE A 481 -14.49 15.83 -14.99
CA ILE A 481 -14.00 15.82 -13.61
C ILE A 481 -12.53 15.38 -13.54
N THR A 482 -12.19 14.24 -14.14
CA THR A 482 -10.82 13.72 -14.13
C THR A 482 -9.84 14.65 -14.84
N GLU A 483 -10.23 15.31 -15.93
CA GLU A 483 -9.41 16.30 -16.62
C GLU A 483 -9.10 17.49 -15.72
N GLN A 484 -10.08 17.98 -14.97
CA GLN A 484 -9.86 19.08 -14.03
C GLN A 484 -8.92 18.66 -12.89
N VAL A 485 -9.11 17.47 -12.33
CA VAL A 485 -8.26 16.96 -11.25
C VAL A 485 -6.82 16.73 -11.73
N LEU A 486 -6.63 16.09 -12.88
CA LEU A 486 -5.31 15.86 -13.48
C LEU A 486 -4.64 17.18 -13.89
N SER A 487 -5.41 18.16 -14.38
CA SER A 487 -4.89 19.50 -14.69
C SER A 487 -4.43 20.22 -13.42
N ASN A 488 -5.23 20.20 -12.34
CA ASN A 488 -4.83 20.78 -11.06
C ASN A 488 -3.55 20.15 -10.51
N ALA A 489 -3.42 18.83 -10.62
CA ALA A 489 -2.20 18.10 -10.24
C ALA A 489 -0.99 18.55 -11.07
N ALA A 490 -1.14 18.69 -12.40
CA ALA A 490 -0.09 19.19 -13.28
C ALA A 490 0.28 20.66 -12.97
N HIS A 491 -0.70 21.53 -12.70
CA HIS A 491 -0.47 22.92 -12.30
C HIS A 491 0.26 23.00 -10.95
N ALA A 492 -0.14 22.20 -9.98
CA ALA A 492 0.53 22.12 -8.68
C ALA A 492 1.99 21.67 -8.83
N MET A 493 2.23 20.62 -9.62
CA MET A 493 3.57 20.17 -9.96
C MET A 493 4.38 21.28 -10.63
N ALA A 494 3.78 22.01 -11.59
CA ALA A 494 4.47 23.09 -12.27
C ALA A 494 4.88 24.22 -11.34
N GLY A 495 3.99 24.62 -10.41
CA GLY A 495 4.29 25.62 -9.39
C GLY A 495 5.43 25.18 -8.46
N MET A 496 5.44 23.91 -8.04
CA MET A 496 6.53 23.37 -7.21
C MET A 496 7.86 23.35 -7.95
N VAL A 497 7.88 22.91 -9.22
CA VAL A 497 9.10 22.84 -10.05
C VAL A 497 9.65 24.23 -10.37
N ALA A 498 8.76 25.22 -10.60
CA ALA A 498 9.17 26.59 -10.94
C ALA A 498 10.00 27.26 -9.84
N GLN A 499 9.82 26.85 -8.59
CA GLN A 499 10.52 27.41 -7.42
C GLN A 499 11.70 26.54 -6.95
N LEU A 500 12.00 25.44 -7.65
CA LEU A 500 13.18 24.65 -7.32
C LEU A 500 14.46 25.44 -7.63
N PRO A 501 15.40 25.52 -6.67
CA PRO A 501 16.71 26.08 -6.94
C PRO A 501 17.45 25.19 -7.95
N ASP A 502 18.31 25.77 -8.77
CA ASP A 502 19.29 24.96 -9.49
C ASP A 502 20.36 24.41 -8.54
N ALA A 503 21.21 23.53 -9.06
CA ALA A 503 22.25 22.85 -8.28
C ALA A 503 23.19 23.85 -7.56
N GLU A 504 23.54 24.95 -8.22
CA GLU A 504 24.48 25.95 -7.72
C GLU A 504 23.85 26.80 -6.61
N ALA A 505 22.63 27.30 -6.84
CA ALA A 505 21.86 28.03 -5.84
C ALA A 505 21.55 27.16 -4.61
N TRP A 506 21.28 25.87 -4.81
CA TRP A 506 21.10 24.94 -3.71
C TRP A 506 22.38 24.76 -2.89
N GLU A 507 23.52 24.51 -3.54
CA GLU A 507 24.81 24.38 -2.84
C GLU A 507 25.22 25.68 -2.12
N ALA A 508 24.98 26.85 -2.71
CA ALA A 508 25.21 28.14 -2.07
C ALA A 508 24.37 28.28 -0.79
N LYS A 509 23.07 27.95 -0.86
CA LYS A 509 22.16 27.98 0.30
C LYS A 509 22.57 26.96 1.36
N ARG A 510 22.92 25.73 0.95
CA ARG A 510 23.39 24.67 1.86
C ARG A 510 24.66 25.09 2.59
N LYS A 511 25.64 25.66 1.89
CA LYS A 511 26.86 26.17 2.51
C LYS A 511 26.53 27.23 3.56
N LEU A 512 25.52 28.07 3.32
CA LEU A 512 25.12 29.11 4.26
C LEU A 512 24.33 28.59 5.47
N ALA A 513 23.59 27.50 5.31
CA ALA A 513 22.77 26.89 6.36
C ALA A 513 23.62 26.28 7.48
N ARG A 514 23.02 26.20 8.68
CA ARG A 514 23.63 25.44 9.78
C ARG A 514 23.55 23.94 9.45
N PRO A 515 24.55 23.14 9.85
CA PRO A 515 24.48 21.69 9.72
C PRO A 515 23.24 21.15 10.46
N ALA A 516 22.43 20.35 9.76
CA ALA A 516 21.27 19.73 10.37
C ALA A 516 21.64 18.46 11.15
N VAL A 517 21.01 18.24 12.30
CA VAL A 517 21.19 17.07 13.16
C VAL A 517 19.84 16.41 13.39
N GLY A 518 19.72 15.12 13.09
CA GLY A 518 18.50 14.36 13.35
C GLY A 518 18.48 13.83 14.77
N ILE A 519 17.41 14.09 15.52
CA ILE A 519 17.26 13.70 16.93
C ILE A 519 15.97 12.91 17.12
N THR A 520 16.03 11.67 17.60
CA THR A 520 14.81 10.90 17.92
C THR A 520 14.29 11.22 19.32
N MET A 521 12.98 11.22 19.49
CA MET A 521 12.30 11.57 20.74
C MET A 521 11.05 10.71 20.95
N PHE A 522 10.71 10.48 22.21
CA PHE A 522 9.39 10.03 22.64
C PHE A 522 8.95 10.84 23.86
N GLY A 523 7.65 10.82 24.19
CA GLY A 523 7.11 11.59 25.32
C GLY A 523 7.93 11.45 26.61
N VAL A 524 8.36 10.23 26.92
CA VAL A 524 9.15 9.87 28.12
C VAL A 524 10.66 10.18 28.04
N THR A 525 11.16 10.66 26.90
CA THR A 525 12.55 11.12 26.70
C THR A 525 12.63 12.59 26.29
N THR A 526 11.48 13.28 26.25
CA THR A 526 11.37 14.71 25.91
C THR A 526 12.30 15.61 26.72
N PRO A 527 12.48 15.42 28.06
CA PRO A 527 13.40 16.26 28.83
C PRO A 527 14.84 16.22 28.32
N ALA A 528 15.36 15.01 28.04
CA ALA A 528 16.71 14.82 27.48
C ALA A 528 16.85 15.51 26.12
N VAL A 529 15.88 15.27 25.21
CA VAL A 529 15.88 15.80 23.85
C VAL A 529 15.83 17.33 23.86
N GLN A 530 14.94 17.94 24.65
CA GLN A 530 14.86 19.39 24.76
C GLN A 530 16.15 20.01 25.30
N ALA A 531 16.79 19.34 26.27
CA ALA A 531 18.06 19.81 26.82
C ALA A 531 19.21 19.70 25.80
N VAL A 532 19.28 18.62 25.02
CA VAL A 532 20.25 18.47 23.91
C VAL A 532 20.02 19.53 22.84
N THR A 533 18.77 19.70 22.38
CA THR A 533 18.42 20.70 21.36
C THR A 533 18.83 22.10 21.77
N ARG A 534 18.49 22.55 22.99
CA ARG A 534 18.88 23.88 23.50
C ARG A 534 20.38 24.13 23.50
N ARG A 535 21.20 23.09 23.66
CA ARG A 535 22.66 23.20 23.68
C ARG A 535 23.29 23.21 22.28
N LEU A 536 22.58 22.71 21.28
CA LEU A 536 23.06 22.61 19.90
C LEU A 536 22.44 23.66 18.96
N GLU A 537 21.27 24.21 19.30
CA GLU A 537 20.48 25.08 18.40
C GLU A 537 21.18 26.39 17.98
N ALA A 538 22.23 26.82 18.68
CA ALA A 538 23.05 27.95 18.26
C ALA A 538 23.84 27.61 16.98
N ASP A 539 24.41 26.42 16.93
CA ASP A 539 25.38 26.00 15.91
C ASP A 539 24.81 25.01 14.87
N TYR A 540 23.72 24.32 15.21
CA TYR A 540 23.10 23.25 14.41
C TYR A 540 21.59 23.47 14.25
N ASP A 541 21.06 23.04 13.10
CA ASP A 541 19.61 22.94 12.90
C ASP A 541 19.12 21.59 13.44
N CYS A 542 18.53 21.60 14.64
CA CYS A 542 18.08 20.39 15.33
C CYS A 542 16.71 19.95 14.82
N LEU A 543 16.65 18.81 14.14
CA LEU A 543 15.43 18.22 13.59
C LEU A 543 14.96 17.08 14.51
N VAL A 544 13.87 17.29 15.24
CA VAL A 544 13.34 16.31 16.20
C VAL A 544 12.29 15.41 15.54
N PHE A 545 12.47 14.09 15.68
CA PHE A 545 11.60 13.06 15.11
C PHE A 545 10.95 12.23 16.21
N HIS A 546 9.62 12.16 16.19
CA HIS A 546 8.88 11.35 17.14
C HIS A 546 8.98 9.85 16.76
N ALA A 547 9.57 9.04 17.64
CA ALA A 547 9.93 7.64 17.43
C ALA A 547 8.70 6.71 17.36
N THR A 548 7.93 6.84 16.29
CA THR A 548 6.64 6.17 16.03
C THR A 548 6.71 5.19 14.86
N GLY A 549 7.92 4.73 14.52
CA GLY A 549 8.24 3.98 13.32
C GLY A 549 8.43 4.90 12.11
N ILE A 550 7.48 5.81 11.86
CA ILE A 550 7.59 6.80 10.76
C ILE A 550 8.68 7.82 11.05
N GLY A 551 8.80 8.30 12.30
CA GLY A 551 9.81 9.31 12.66
C GLY A 551 11.24 8.83 12.44
N GLY A 552 11.61 7.62 12.88
CA GLY A 552 12.92 7.06 12.59
C GLY A 552 13.19 6.92 11.10
N ARG A 553 12.20 6.47 10.31
CA ARG A 553 12.33 6.40 8.85
C ARG A 553 12.51 7.77 8.20
N ALA A 554 11.78 8.78 8.64
CA ALA A 554 11.93 10.13 8.12
C ALA A 554 13.33 10.71 8.41
N MET A 555 13.84 10.49 9.64
CA MET A 555 15.21 10.86 10.01
C MET A 555 16.25 10.15 9.13
N GLU A 556 16.11 8.84 8.93
CA GLU A 556 17.03 8.05 8.11
C GLU A 556 16.99 8.45 6.63
N ASN A 557 15.81 8.76 6.09
CA ASN A 557 15.66 9.27 4.73
C ASN A 557 16.44 10.57 4.50
N LEU A 558 16.43 11.49 5.47
CA LEU A 558 17.24 12.72 5.41
C LEU A 558 18.74 12.42 5.50
N GLY A 559 19.11 11.41 6.28
CA GLY A 559 20.48 10.92 6.37
C GLY A 559 20.99 10.35 5.05
N ASP A 560 20.24 9.42 4.44
CA ASP A 560 20.56 8.83 3.12
C ASP A 560 20.63 9.92 2.03
N SER A 561 19.81 10.95 2.15
CA SER A 561 19.82 12.13 1.26
C SER A 561 20.98 13.10 1.51
N ARG A 562 21.86 12.82 2.49
CA ARG A 562 22.96 13.70 2.93
C ARG A 562 22.51 15.11 3.36
N LEU A 563 21.25 15.21 3.80
CA LEU A 563 20.68 16.44 4.37
C LEU A 563 20.98 16.53 5.87
N LEU A 564 21.30 15.42 6.52
CA LEU A 564 21.82 15.41 7.90
C LEU A 564 23.35 15.40 7.91
N SER A 565 23.91 16.08 8.90
CA SER A 565 25.35 16.07 9.20
C SER A 565 25.71 15.05 10.29
N ALA A 566 24.75 14.68 11.14
CA ALA A 566 24.92 13.68 12.20
C ALA A 566 23.56 13.18 12.71
N PHE A 567 23.59 12.05 13.42
CA PHE A 567 22.46 11.48 14.13
C PHE A 567 22.67 11.55 15.66
N ILE A 568 21.61 11.93 16.38
CA ILE A 568 21.49 11.79 17.83
C ILE A 568 20.24 10.94 18.11
N ASP A 569 20.41 9.64 18.05
CA ASP A 569 19.34 8.63 18.12
C ASP A 569 19.13 8.19 19.58
N LEU A 570 18.64 9.12 20.42
CA LEU A 570 18.45 8.88 21.86
C LEU A 570 17.32 7.89 22.17
N THR A 571 16.36 7.73 21.28
CA THR A 571 15.11 7.01 21.52
C THR A 571 14.90 5.97 20.44
N THR A 572 15.33 4.76 20.76
CA THR A 572 15.34 3.60 19.87
C THR A 572 14.16 2.66 20.10
N THR A 573 13.11 3.11 20.81
CA THR A 573 11.87 2.37 21.15
C THR A 573 11.20 1.66 19.97
N GLU A 574 11.33 2.18 18.75
CA GLU A 574 10.79 1.55 17.53
C GLU A 574 11.32 0.12 17.30
N VAL A 575 12.49 -0.21 17.85
CA VAL A 575 13.08 -1.56 17.85
C VAL A 575 12.27 -2.52 18.72
N ALA A 576 11.79 -2.06 19.88
CA ALA A 576 10.95 -2.87 20.78
C ALA A 576 9.63 -3.22 20.10
N ASP A 577 8.97 -2.22 19.49
CA ASP A 577 7.75 -2.42 18.71
C ASP A 577 7.96 -3.37 17.53
N MET A 578 9.09 -3.27 16.82
CA MET A 578 9.40 -4.16 15.69
C MET A 578 9.58 -5.62 16.12
N ILE A 579 10.28 -5.88 17.22
CA ILE A 579 10.61 -7.24 17.68
C ILE A 579 9.42 -7.89 18.39
N VAL A 580 8.68 -7.15 19.20
CA VAL A 580 7.56 -7.69 20.01
C VAL A 580 6.22 -7.66 19.26
N GLY A 581 6.06 -6.74 18.31
CA GLY A 581 4.84 -6.55 17.51
C GLY A 581 3.93 -5.44 18.05
N GLY A 582 4.50 -4.27 18.34
CA GLY A 582 3.77 -3.05 18.68
C GLY A 582 3.25 -2.29 17.45
N VAL A 583 2.54 -1.18 17.69
CA VAL A 583 1.87 -0.38 16.65
C VAL A 583 2.76 0.66 15.97
N PHE A 584 3.94 0.94 16.55
CA PHE A 584 4.93 1.88 16.04
C PHE A 584 6.26 1.21 15.67
N PRO A 585 6.25 0.14 14.85
CA PRO A 585 7.46 -0.60 14.57
C PRO A 585 8.41 0.16 13.63
N ALA A 586 9.69 0.00 13.93
CA ALA A 586 10.76 0.17 12.95
C ALA A 586 10.62 -0.86 11.81
N THR A 587 11.40 -0.66 10.75
CA THR A 587 11.61 -1.72 9.74
C THR A 587 12.94 -2.42 9.99
N GLN A 588 13.15 -3.57 9.34
CA GLN A 588 14.42 -4.30 9.42
C GLN A 588 15.63 -3.48 8.95
N ASP A 589 15.43 -2.37 8.22
CA ASP A 589 16.50 -1.47 7.82
C ASP A 589 16.87 -0.41 8.88
N ARG A 590 16.24 -0.36 10.07
CA ARG A 590 16.58 0.65 11.10
C ARG A 590 18.08 0.66 11.41
N PHE A 591 18.63 1.85 11.62
CA PHE A 591 20.05 2.22 11.62
C PHE A 591 20.75 2.17 10.25
N GLY A 592 20.03 1.81 9.19
CA GLY A 592 20.58 1.56 7.86
C GLY A 592 21.21 2.78 7.22
N ALA A 593 20.59 3.95 7.38
CA ALA A 593 21.14 5.19 6.84
C ALA A 593 22.50 5.53 7.49
N ALA A 594 22.63 5.38 8.82
CA ALA A 594 23.91 5.59 9.50
C ALA A 594 24.99 4.60 9.02
N ILE A 595 24.61 3.33 8.81
CA ILE A 595 25.50 2.29 8.26
C ILE A 595 26.00 2.66 6.86
N ARG A 596 25.08 3.06 5.96
CA ARG A 596 25.39 3.35 4.55
C ARG A 596 26.16 4.67 4.37
N THR A 597 25.78 5.70 5.12
CA THR A 597 26.31 7.05 4.93
C THR A 597 27.62 7.29 5.67
N GLY A 598 27.85 6.56 6.78
CA GLY A 598 29.00 6.75 7.66
C GLY A 598 28.98 8.09 8.41
N LEU A 599 27.83 8.76 8.49
CA LEU A 599 27.68 9.99 9.27
C LEU A 599 27.94 9.72 10.76
N PRO A 600 28.45 10.70 11.53
CA PRO A 600 28.59 10.59 12.97
C PRO A 600 27.28 10.20 13.64
N TYR A 601 27.34 9.22 14.53
CA TYR A 601 26.18 8.65 15.19
C TYR A 601 26.39 8.64 16.71
N VAL A 602 25.55 9.37 17.43
CA VAL A 602 25.39 9.26 18.89
C VAL A 602 24.06 8.58 19.15
N GLY A 603 24.03 7.47 19.88
CA GLY A 603 22.81 6.71 20.14
C GLY A 603 22.61 6.38 21.63
N SER A 604 21.38 6.01 21.98
CA SER A 604 21.06 5.48 23.30
C SER A 604 19.90 4.48 23.26
N ALA A 605 19.55 3.94 24.42
CA ALA A 605 18.53 2.93 24.66
C ALA A 605 17.16 3.52 25.02
N GLY A 606 16.91 4.80 24.73
CA GLY A 606 15.75 5.51 25.25
C GLY A 606 14.42 4.88 24.88
N ALA A 607 13.55 4.75 25.88
CA ALA A 607 12.22 4.16 25.80
C ALA A 607 12.18 2.69 25.28
N LEU A 608 13.28 1.93 25.37
CA LEU A 608 13.27 0.48 25.10
C LEU A 608 12.58 -0.34 26.20
N ASP A 609 12.18 0.30 27.31
CA ASP A 609 11.37 -0.26 28.38
C ASP A 609 9.89 -0.44 28.00
N MET A 610 9.46 -0.03 26.79
CA MET A 610 8.06 -0.09 26.40
C MET A 610 7.82 -0.56 24.97
N VAL A 611 6.70 -1.25 24.78
CA VAL A 611 6.07 -1.56 23.48
C VAL A 611 4.75 -0.81 23.40
N ASN A 612 4.48 -0.18 22.27
CA ASN A 612 3.29 0.63 22.07
C ASN A 612 2.14 -0.19 21.50
N PHE A 613 0.95 -0.01 22.05
CA PHE A 613 -0.30 -0.53 21.52
C PHE A 613 -1.36 0.57 21.44
N GLY A 614 -2.47 0.25 20.77
CA GLY A 614 -3.66 1.09 20.74
C GLY A 614 -4.40 1.15 22.10
N PRO A 615 -5.73 1.36 22.08
CA PRO A 615 -6.57 1.23 23.27
C PRO A 615 -6.32 -0.09 24.00
N ARG A 616 -6.52 -0.12 25.32
CA ARG A 616 -6.23 -1.30 26.16
C ARG A 616 -6.90 -2.59 25.65
N ASP A 617 -8.07 -2.48 25.05
CA ASP A 617 -8.85 -3.61 24.52
C ASP A 617 -8.35 -4.10 23.16
N SER A 618 -7.49 -3.32 22.49
CA SER A 618 -6.82 -3.73 21.23
C SER A 618 -5.52 -4.50 21.45
N VAL A 619 -5.03 -4.58 22.69
CA VAL A 619 -3.80 -5.30 23.02
C VAL A 619 -4.02 -6.81 22.81
N PRO A 620 -3.18 -7.51 22.03
CA PRO A 620 -3.32 -8.94 21.79
C PRO A 620 -3.39 -9.78 23.07
N ASP A 621 -4.31 -10.75 23.14
CA ASP A 621 -4.56 -11.59 24.33
C ASP A 621 -3.32 -12.28 24.90
N LYS A 622 -2.36 -12.64 24.04
CA LYS A 622 -1.08 -13.22 24.45
C LYS A 622 -0.28 -12.35 25.42
N PHE A 623 -0.56 -11.04 25.46
CA PHE A 623 0.08 -10.07 26.34
C PHE A 623 -0.75 -9.72 27.58
N ARG A 624 -1.94 -10.30 27.79
CA ARG A 624 -2.86 -9.90 28.87
C ARG A 624 -2.26 -9.86 30.29
N SER A 625 -1.26 -10.71 30.56
CA SER A 625 -0.58 -10.82 31.86
C SER A 625 0.60 -9.87 32.02
N ARG A 626 0.90 -9.05 31.00
CA ARG A 626 2.01 -8.10 31.00
C ARG A 626 1.64 -6.86 31.81
N LYS A 627 2.67 -6.11 32.20
CA LYS A 627 2.50 -4.84 32.93
C LYS A 627 2.20 -3.73 31.93
N PHE A 628 1.11 -3.00 32.17
CA PHE A 628 0.65 -1.93 31.28
C PHE A 628 0.59 -0.59 32.00
N VAL A 629 0.83 0.48 31.26
CA VAL A 629 0.48 1.86 31.63
C VAL A 629 -0.43 2.41 30.54
N ILE A 630 -1.64 2.80 30.91
CA ILE A 630 -2.58 3.45 29.99
C ILE A 630 -2.15 4.91 29.88
N HIS A 631 -1.55 5.29 28.75
CA HIS A 631 -1.06 6.64 28.55
C HIS A 631 -2.21 7.60 28.22
N ASN A 632 -3.13 7.17 27.37
CA ASN A 632 -4.37 7.86 27.03
C ASN A 632 -5.41 6.85 26.47
N PRO A 633 -6.65 7.25 26.16
CA PRO A 633 -7.67 6.32 25.65
C PRO A 633 -7.29 5.55 24.37
N ASN A 634 -6.33 6.07 23.60
CA ASN A 634 -5.90 5.51 22.32
C ASN A 634 -4.53 4.79 22.38
N VAL A 635 -3.78 4.93 23.48
CA VAL A 635 -2.41 4.43 23.58
C VAL A 635 -2.17 3.74 24.92
N THR A 636 -1.77 2.48 24.84
CA THR A 636 -1.37 1.66 25.99
C THR A 636 0.09 1.26 25.83
N LEU A 637 0.89 1.51 26.85
CA LEU A 637 2.30 1.12 26.90
C LEU A 637 2.41 -0.21 27.64
N MET A 638 3.17 -1.16 27.10
CA MET A 638 3.47 -2.44 27.73
C MET A 638 4.94 -2.51 28.14
N ARG A 639 5.23 -2.83 29.40
CA ARG A 639 6.62 -2.97 29.88
C ARG A 639 7.30 -4.15 29.20
N THR A 640 8.45 -3.92 28.58
CA THR A 640 9.32 -4.96 28.02
C THR A 640 9.97 -5.80 29.11
N THR A 641 10.19 -7.08 28.83
CA THR A 641 10.80 -8.05 29.75
C THR A 641 12.31 -8.11 29.60
N ARG A 642 12.99 -8.76 30.54
CA ARG A 642 14.42 -9.06 30.49
C ARG A 642 14.88 -9.75 29.19
N ASP A 643 14.14 -10.76 28.73
CA ASP A 643 14.52 -11.53 27.55
C ASP A 643 14.29 -10.75 26.24
N GLU A 644 13.22 -9.96 26.18
CA GLU A 644 12.99 -9.02 25.08
C GLU A 644 14.10 -7.95 25.04
N ASN A 645 14.47 -7.38 26.19
CA ASN A 645 15.56 -6.40 26.30
C ASN A 645 16.92 -6.98 25.84
N ARG A 646 17.21 -8.22 26.20
CA ARG A 646 18.39 -8.94 25.67
C ARG A 646 18.35 -9.03 24.14
N ALA A 647 17.20 -9.40 23.56
CA ALA A 647 17.04 -9.49 22.11
C ALA A 647 17.20 -8.12 21.43
N PHE A 648 16.72 -7.05 22.05
CA PHE A 648 16.92 -5.68 21.54
C PHE A 648 18.40 -5.32 21.55
N GLY A 649 19.10 -5.62 22.64
CA GLY A 649 20.53 -5.32 22.77
C GLY A 649 21.41 -6.08 21.78
N GLU A 650 21.13 -7.36 21.54
CA GLU A 650 21.78 -8.15 20.50
C GLU A 650 21.51 -7.58 19.10
N TRP A 651 20.26 -7.21 18.82
CA TRP A 651 19.88 -6.65 17.52
C TRP A 651 20.55 -5.28 17.27
N ILE A 652 20.45 -4.36 18.23
CA ILE A 652 21.08 -3.03 18.16
C ILE A 652 22.60 -3.18 18.04
N GLY A 653 23.21 -4.03 18.88
CA GLY A 653 24.65 -4.26 18.85
C GLY A 653 25.16 -4.76 17.50
N ALA A 654 24.41 -5.65 16.84
CA ALA A 654 24.74 -6.11 15.49
C ALA A 654 24.70 -4.96 14.46
N ARG A 655 23.74 -4.03 14.58
CA ARG A 655 23.62 -2.87 13.69
C ARG A 655 24.73 -1.85 13.93
N LEU A 656 25.08 -1.57 15.19
CA LEU A 656 26.24 -0.72 15.55
C LEU A 656 27.55 -1.31 15.00
N ASN A 657 27.68 -2.64 14.99
CA ASN A 657 28.85 -3.31 14.40
C ASN A 657 28.99 -3.10 12.90
N ALA A 658 27.87 -2.94 12.19
CA ALA A 658 27.84 -2.70 10.75
C ALA A 658 28.15 -1.24 10.38
N MET A 659 28.13 -0.30 11.33
CA MET A 659 28.45 1.10 11.07
C MET A 659 29.97 1.28 10.85
N ASN A 660 30.31 1.95 9.74
CA ASN A 660 31.69 2.28 9.39
C ASN A 660 32.10 3.71 9.78
N GLY A 661 31.14 4.57 10.13
CA GLY A 661 31.36 5.92 10.64
C GLY A 661 31.68 5.94 12.13
N PRO A 662 31.98 7.11 12.72
CA PRO A 662 32.21 7.22 14.15
C PRO A 662 30.90 7.09 14.93
N VAL A 663 30.93 6.27 15.98
CA VAL A 663 29.79 5.86 16.80
C VAL A 663 30.11 6.10 18.28
N ARG A 664 29.18 6.72 18.99
CA ARG A 664 29.12 6.75 20.46
C ARG A 664 27.75 6.25 20.89
N PHE A 665 27.70 5.23 21.74
CA PHE A 665 26.44 4.70 22.25
C PHE A 665 26.43 4.74 23.77
N LEU A 666 25.46 5.45 24.35
CA LEU A 666 25.41 5.76 25.77
C LEU A 666 24.31 4.96 26.46
N LEU A 667 24.64 4.26 27.53
CA LEU A 667 23.72 3.42 28.30
C LEU A 667 23.37 4.10 29.65
N PRO A 668 22.13 4.57 29.85
CA PRO A 668 21.75 5.31 31.07
C PRO A 668 21.41 4.35 32.23
N GLU A 669 22.31 4.20 33.20
CA GLU A 669 22.14 3.27 34.32
C GLU A 669 21.00 3.64 35.28
N GLY A 670 20.59 4.92 35.32
CA GLY A 670 19.46 5.39 36.13
C GLY A 670 18.08 5.15 35.50
N GLY A 671 18.03 4.48 34.34
CA GLY A 671 16.81 4.12 33.62
C GLY A 671 16.73 4.73 32.23
N VAL A 672 16.11 3.99 31.31
CA VAL A 672 16.01 4.33 29.88
C VAL A 672 14.83 5.25 29.52
N SER A 673 13.98 5.60 30.48
CA SER A 673 12.84 6.49 30.26
C SER A 673 12.37 7.17 31.54
N MET A 674 11.46 8.14 31.43
CA MET A 674 10.74 8.71 32.58
C MET A 674 9.95 7.66 33.36
N LEU A 675 9.39 6.64 32.69
CA LEU A 675 8.66 5.55 33.37
C LEU A 675 9.60 4.47 33.93
N GLY A 676 10.83 4.39 33.41
CA GLY A 676 11.88 3.48 33.85
C GLY A 676 12.71 4.03 35.02
N ALA A 677 12.49 5.27 35.47
CA ALA A 677 13.21 5.86 36.60
C ALA A 677 12.83 5.22 37.96
N PRO A 678 13.68 5.31 39.01
CA PRO A 678 13.35 4.78 40.33
C PRO A 678 11.97 5.20 40.83
N SER A 679 11.23 4.24 41.40
CA SER A 679 9.85 4.41 41.88
C SER A 679 8.78 4.63 40.81
N GLN A 680 9.11 4.53 39.51
CA GLN A 680 8.16 4.66 38.42
C GLN A 680 7.61 3.29 37.95
N PRO A 681 6.45 3.25 37.27
CA PRO A 681 5.78 2.00 36.94
C PRO A 681 6.62 1.04 36.09
N PHE A 682 7.55 1.49 35.26
CA PHE A 682 8.37 0.62 34.41
C PHE A 682 9.80 0.45 34.94
N HIS A 683 10.10 0.91 36.16
CA HIS A 683 11.40 0.67 36.80
C HIS A 683 11.67 -0.83 36.94
N ASP A 684 12.70 -1.30 36.23
CA ASP A 684 13.17 -2.69 36.26
C ASP A 684 14.67 -2.73 35.90
N PRO A 685 15.55 -2.57 36.92
CA PRO A 685 16.99 -2.60 36.70
C PRO A 685 17.53 -3.92 36.15
N GLU A 686 16.80 -5.03 36.34
CA GLU A 686 17.22 -6.33 35.82
C GLU A 686 17.03 -6.38 34.30
N ALA A 687 15.90 -5.89 33.80
CA ALA A 687 15.65 -5.77 32.37
C ALA A 687 16.62 -4.80 31.69
N ASP A 688 16.88 -3.65 32.32
CA ASP A 688 17.79 -2.63 31.80
C ASP A 688 19.24 -3.16 31.77
N ASN A 689 19.70 -3.88 32.81
CA ASN A 689 21.01 -4.52 32.80
C ASN A 689 21.14 -5.61 31.73
N ALA A 690 20.10 -6.41 31.51
CA ALA A 690 20.11 -7.42 30.46
C ALA A 690 20.21 -6.80 29.05
N LEU A 691 19.61 -5.63 28.84
CA LEU A 691 19.79 -4.84 27.62
C LEU A 691 21.24 -4.39 27.47
N PHE A 692 21.80 -3.78 28.53
CA PHE A 692 23.15 -3.21 28.51
C PHE A 692 24.23 -4.26 28.28
N GLU A 693 24.19 -5.37 29.03
CA GLU A 693 25.11 -6.50 28.85
C GLU A 693 25.03 -7.09 27.44
N ALA A 694 23.82 -7.19 26.87
CA ALA A 694 23.63 -7.69 25.52
C ALA A 694 24.28 -6.78 24.47
N ILE A 695 24.14 -5.45 24.61
CA ILE A 695 24.80 -4.47 23.73
C ILE A 695 26.32 -4.57 23.89
N GLU A 696 26.82 -4.51 25.12
CA GLU A 696 28.26 -4.54 25.42
C GLU A 696 28.94 -5.80 24.91
N ARG A 697 28.30 -6.97 25.09
CA ARG A 697 28.83 -8.25 24.59
C ARG A 697 28.82 -8.34 23.07
N THR A 698 27.82 -7.74 22.43
CA THR A 698 27.66 -7.83 20.97
C THR A 698 28.57 -6.84 20.26
N VAL A 699 28.71 -5.61 20.77
CA VAL A 699 29.45 -4.55 20.10
C VAL A 699 30.96 -4.75 20.24
N ARG A 700 31.66 -4.72 19.11
CA ARG A 700 33.12 -4.71 19.07
C ARG A 700 33.60 -3.27 19.26
N GLN A 701 34.11 -2.96 20.45
CA GLN A 701 34.70 -1.66 20.78
C GLN A 701 35.89 -1.35 19.86
N THR A 702 35.94 -0.14 19.29
CA THR A 702 37.05 0.37 18.47
C THR A 702 37.25 1.86 18.77
N PRO A 703 38.37 2.51 18.36
CA PRO A 703 38.52 3.96 18.54
C PRO A 703 37.38 4.78 17.92
N GLN A 704 36.78 4.24 16.85
CA GLN A 704 35.68 4.84 16.10
C GLN A 704 34.33 4.46 16.68
N ARG A 705 34.19 3.34 17.42
CA ARG A 705 32.92 2.88 18.00
C ARG A 705 33.10 2.59 19.49
N ASN A 706 32.50 3.46 20.30
CA ASN A 706 32.49 3.31 21.75
C ASN A 706 31.06 3.06 22.26
N VAL A 707 30.90 2.08 23.15
CA VAL A 707 29.71 1.93 24.02
C VAL A 707 30.14 2.22 25.45
N GLU A 708 29.47 3.14 26.13
CA GLU A 708 29.78 3.50 27.51
C GLU A 708 28.52 3.57 28.37
N ARG A 709 28.66 3.15 29.64
CA ARG A 709 27.64 3.33 30.66
C ARG A 709 27.78 4.72 31.27
N VAL A 710 26.64 5.34 31.55
CA VAL A 710 26.55 6.65 32.18
C VAL A 710 25.73 6.49 33.46
N PRO A 711 26.28 6.82 34.64
CA PRO A 711 25.62 6.63 35.94
C PRO A 711 24.55 7.72 36.18
N ALA A 712 23.55 7.76 35.31
CA ALA A 712 22.47 8.75 35.29
C ALA A 712 21.23 8.17 34.58
N ASN A 713 20.04 8.67 34.89
CA ASN A 713 18.84 8.42 34.07
C ASN A 713 18.98 9.15 32.73
N ILE A 714 18.36 8.64 31.68
CA ILE A 714 18.41 9.26 30.34
C ILE A 714 18.01 10.75 30.34
N ASN A 715 17.11 11.14 31.24
CA ASN A 715 16.58 12.50 31.34
C ASN A 715 17.38 13.42 32.29
N ASP A 716 18.40 12.89 32.96
CA ASP A 716 19.20 13.68 33.89
C ASP A 716 20.19 14.61 33.14
N PRO A 717 20.50 15.79 33.71
CA PRO A 717 21.49 16.70 33.13
C PRO A 717 22.86 16.05 32.87
N ALA A 718 23.30 15.14 33.75
CA ALA A 718 24.57 14.43 33.59
C ALA A 718 24.58 13.53 32.34
N PHE A 719 23.45 12.90 32.00
CA PHE A 719 23.34 12.13 30.77
C PHE A 719 23.36 13.05 29.53
N VAL A 720 22.68 14.19 29.60
CA VAL A 720 22.70 15.20 28.54
C VAL A 720 24.12 15.75 28.34
N ASP A 721 24.88 15.98 29.40
CA ASP A 721 26.30 16.36 29.33
C ASP A 721 27.13 15.32 28.58
N ALA A 722 26.93 14.03 28.88
CA ALA A 722 27.59 12.92 28.20
C ALA A 722 27.23 12.86 26.70
N VAL A 723 25.94 13.03 26.34
CA VAL A 723 25.49 13.09 24.93
C VAL A 723 26.20 14.21 24.17
N ILE A 724 26.26 15.41 24.74
CA ILE A 724 26.88 16.58 24.09
C ILE A 724 28.40 16.39 23.95
N SER A 725 29.05 15.87 24.98
CA SER A 725 30.48 15.53 24.94
C SER A 725 30.78 14.48 23.85
N ALA A 726 29.99 13.40 23.84
CA ALA A 726 30.09 12.33 22.84
C ALA A 726 29.89 12.86 21.41
N PHE A 727 28.89 13.72 21.22
CA PHE A 727 28.61 14.37 19.94
C PHE A 727 29.80 15.20 19.46
N HIS A 728 30.27 16.15 20.27
CA HIS A 728 31.41 16.99 19.92
C HIS A 728 32.71 16.22 19.69
N ALA A 729 32.88 15.07 20.33
CA ALA A 729 34.06 14.21 20.13
C ALA A 729 34.12 13.55 18.75
N ILE A 730 32.97 13.32 18.10
CA ILE A 730 32.91 12.62 16.81
C ILE A 730 32.45 13.48 15.64
N THR A 731 31.92 14.67 15.90
CA THR A 731 31.56 15.62 14.86
C THR A 731 32.71 16.58 14.56
N PRO A 732 32.97 16.92 13.28
CA PRO A 732 33.95 17.94 12.94
C PRO A 732 33.67 19.26 13.65
N LYS A 733 34.72 19.93 14.15
CA LYS A 733 34.59 21.29 14.69
C LYS A 733 34.08 22.22 13.59
N LEU A 734 32.99 22.93 13.87
CA LEU A 734 32.51 23.96 12.96
C LEU A 734 33.54 25.08 12.89
N GLN A 735 33.98 25.42 11.68
CA GLN A 735 34.74 26.64 11.47
C GLN A 735 33.78 27.80 11.77
N ARG A 736 33.97 28.47 12.92
CA ARG A 736 33.23 29.69 13.23
C ARG A 736 33.46 30.67 12.10
N ARG A 737 32.38 31.04 11.40
CA ARG A 737 32.42 32.14 10.44
C ARG A 737 32.73 33.41 11.22
N ALA A 738 33.82 34.07 10.85
CA ALA A 738 34.20 35.38 11.36
C ALA A 738 33.19 36.44 10.94
#